data_AF-A0A5J9WU05-F1
#
_entry.id   AF-A0A5J9WU05-F1
#
_cell.length_a   1.000
_cell.length_b   1.000
_cell.length_c   1.000
_cell.angle_alpha   90.00
_cell.angle_beta   90.00
_cell.angle_gamma   90.00
#
_symmetry.space_group_name_H-M   'P 1'
#
loop_
_entity.id
_entity.type
_entity.pdbx_description
1 polymer ?
#
loop_
_entity_poly.entity_id
_entity_poly.type
_entity_poly.pdbx_seq_one_letter_code
_entity_poly.pdbx_strand_id
1 'polypeptide(L)'
;MTYESPGKTRSPPALGISSCCRVASTDLGSKMAASVARCIALLLLLALAGTSSAQLSTSFYSYSCPGVYDAVKSVVQSAIAKEKRMGASIVRLFFHDCFVQGCDASLLLDDTSSFQGEKMSTPNNGSVRGFEVIDAIKSAVEKVCPGVVSCADILAIAARDSVVTLGGPNWNVKVGRRDSTTASFSGANNNIPPPTSGLANLTSLFAAQGLSQKDMVALSGAHTIGLARCTNFRAHVYNETNIDGSFAKTRQSGCPSTSGSGDNNLAPLDLQTPTVFENNYYKNLVSKKGLLHSDQELFNGGATDSQVQSYRSGSIMASASGAGRSGLVLLLLLALAGVSSAQLCTSFYSSSCPGVYDAVKSVMQSAIATERRMGASILRLFFHDCFVQGCDASLLLDDTPTFQGEKMATPNNGSVRGFEVIDAIKAAVEKVCPGVVSCADILAIAARDSVVILGGPSWDVKVGRRDSRTASFNGANNNIPPPTSGLANLTSLFAAQGLSQKDMVALSGGHTIGLARCTNFRAHIYNESNIDGFLAETRQSVCPRTSGSGDNNLAPLDLQTPTIFENDYYRNLVCKKGLLHSDQELFNGGATDAQVQSYVTSQSAFFADFVTASSSTLHILLLYTGLRENRINRSMACPSGTSLALLLLLLLAGTSSAQLSTSFYSESCPGVYHAVKSVMHSAIATDRRVGAFILRLFFHDCFVQGCDASLLLDDTPSFQGEKMATPNKGSARGFHVIDAVKSAVENVCPGVVSCADVLAIAARDSVVILGGPNWDVKVGRRDSTTASFDGANDNIPPPTYDLANLTSSFAAQGLSQKDMVALAGGHTIGLARCTNFRAHLYNDTNIDVFLAGRRKLYCPRTSGSSDNNLAPLDLQTPTIFVNNYYENLVRKKGLLHSDQELFNGGATDAQVQSYVTSKSAFFEDFVTGMIKMGDIMPLTGSNGQIRKNCRRLN
;
A
#
# COMPACT_ATOMS: atom_id res chain seq x y z
N MET A 1 -88.22 -73.64 11.86
CA MET A 1 -87.68 -73.72 13.24
C MET A 1 -86.17 -73.89 13.10
N THR A 2 -85.28 -73.20 13.81
CA THR A 2 -85.39 -72.40 15.05
C THR A 2 -84.05 -71.69 15.34
N TYR A 3 -84.10 -70.56 16.05
CA TYR A 3 -83.30 -70.16 17.23
C TYR A 3 -81.78 -69.88 17.20
N GLU A 4 -81.40 -69.00 18.13
CA GLU A 4 -80.24 -68.93 19.06
C GLU A 4 -78.84 -69.47 18.70
N SER A 5 -77.85 -68.98 19.46
CA SER A 5 -76.43 -69.39 19.43
C SER A 5 -76.22 -70.92 19.56
N PRO A 6 -75.12 -71.49 19.01
CA PRO A 6 -73.80 -70.84 18.89
C PRO A 6 -73.09 -70.92 17.52
N GLY A 7 -72.26 -69.90 17.25
CA GLY A 7 -71.27 -69.91 16.15
C GLY A 7 -70.64 -68.53 15.90
N LYS A 8 -69.46 -68.25 16.47
CA LYS A 8 -68.74 -66.96 16.29
C LYS A 8 -67.84 -66.98 15.03
N THR A 9 -67.88 -65.92 14.19
CA THR A 9 -66.71 -65.19 13.60
C THR A 9 -67.11 -64.33 12.38
N ARG A 10 -66.20 -63.38 12.02
CA ARG A 10 -66.09 -62.59 10.76
C ARG A 10 -67.06 -61.44 10.48
N SER A 11 -66.46 -60.24 10.47
CA SER A 11 -66.58 -59.20 9.41
C SER A 11 -65.24 -58.43 9.32
N PRO A 12 -64.62 -58.21 8.14
CA PRO A 12 -63.38 -57.41 7.99
C PRO A 12 -63.49 -56.17 7.06
N PRO A 13 -62.64 -55.14 7.22
CA PRO A 13 -62.39 -54.02 6.26
C PRO A 13 -60.96 -54.14 5.63
N ALA A 14 -60.32 -53.20 4.90
CA ALA A 14 -60.60 -51.79 4.52
C ALA A 14 -59.83 -51.34 3.24
N LEU A 15 -60.21 -50.17 2.68
CA LEU A 15 -59.38 -49.07 2.08
C LEU A 15 -58.10 -49.32 1.23
N GLY A 16 -58.02 -48.67 0.04
CA GLY A 16 -56.96 -47.67 -0.25
C GLY A 16 -55.78 -47.93 -1.25
N ILE A 17 -55.73 -47.10 -2.31
CA ILE A 17 -54.56 -46.40 -2.93
C ILE A 17 -53.40 -47.17 -3.67
N SER A 18 -53.31 -46.90 -4.99
CA SER A 18 -52.15 -46.63 -5.88
C SER A 18 -50.84 -47.48 -6.02
N SER A 19 -50.48 -47.72 -7.29
CA SER A 19 -49.13 -47.84 -7.92
C SER A 19 -48.19 -49.03 -7.64
N CYS A 20 -47.72 -49.69 -8.72
CA CYS A 20 -46.28 -49.78 -9.08
C CYS A 20 -46.02 -50.55 -10.39
N CYS A 21 -44.95 -50.21 -11.12
CA CYS A 21 -44.56 -50.84 -12.39
C CYS A 21 -43.14 -51.45 -12.34
N ARG A 22 -43.06 -52.74 -12.73
CA ARG A 22 -42.19 -53.40 -13.73
C ARG A 22 -40.64 -53.30 -13.71
N VAL A 23 -40.03 -54.27 -14.40
CA VAL A 23 -38.66 -54.79 -14.24
C VAL A 23 -37.78 -54.56 -15.48
N ALA A 24 -36.46 -54.67 -15.28
CA ALA A 24 -35.31 -54.56 -16.21
C ALA A 24 -35.39 -55.46 -17.49
N SER A 25 -34.50 -55.39 -18.50
CA SER A 25 -33.06 -55.07 -18.47
C SER A 25 -32.41 -54.81 -19.84
N THR A 26 -31.43 -53.87 -19.90
CA THR A 26 -30.30 -53.84 -20.88
C THR A 26 -29.27 -52.75 -20.50
N ASP A 27 -28.08 -53.11 -19.96
CA ASP A 27 -26.91 -52.21 -19.91
C ASP A 27 -25.58 -52.96 -19.62
N LEU A 28 -24.76 -53.18 -20.66
CA LEU A 28 -23.39 -53.71 -20.51
C LEU A 28 -22.35 -53.02 -21.41
N GLY A 29 -22.74 -52.40 -22.52
CA GLY A 29 -21.83 -51.68 -23.42
C GLY A 29 -21.36 -50.32 -22.91
N SER A 30 -22.16 -49.63 -22.09
CA SER A 30 -21.87 -48.26 -21.61
C SER A 30 -20.64 -48.20 -20.70
N LYS A 31 -20.44 -49.26 -19.88
CA LYS A 31 -19.49 -49.24 -18.75
C LYS A 31 -18.02 -49.40 -19.16
N MET A 32 -17.73 -50.14 -20.24
CA MET A 32 -16.35 -50.25 -20.74
C MET A 32 -15.87 -48.97 -21.43
N ALA A 33 -16.71 -48.33 -22.26
CA ALA A 33 -16.38 -47.07 -22.92
C ALA A 33 -16.07 -45.96 -21.89
N ALA A 34 -16.85 -45.88 -20.81
CA ALA A 34 -16.63 -44.93 -19.73
C ALA A 34 -15.29 -45.11 -18.99
N SER A 35 -14.83 -46.35 -18.76
CA SER A 35 -13.51 -46.59 -18.13
C SER A 35 -12.34 -46.23 -19.04
N VAL A 36 -12.40 -46.61 -20.33
CA VAL A 36 -11.31 -46.30 -21.28
C VAL A 36 -11.21 -44.78 -21.50
N ALA A 37 -12.34 -44.08 -21.64
CA ALA A 37 -12.37 -42.63 -21.74
C ALA A 37 -11.81 -41.94 -20.49
N ARG A 38 -12.06 -42.48 -19.27
CA ARG A 38 -11.49 -41.96 -18.02
C ARG A 38 -9.99 -42.17 -17.94
N CYS A 39 -9.46 -43.33 -18.32
CA CYS A 39 -8.01 -43.57 -18.34
C CYS A 39 -7.30 -42.70 -19.38
N ILE A 40 -7.89 -42.51 -20.57
CA ILE A 40 -7.34 -41.62 -21.61
C ILE A 40 -7.41 -40.15 -21.15
N ALA A 41 -8.50 -39.71 -20.51
CA ALA A 41 -8.60 -38.38 -19.93
C ALA A 41 -7.58 -38.16 -18.79
N LEU A 42 -7.33 -39.17 -17.95
CA LEU A 42 -6.35 -39.10 -16.88
C LEU A 42 -4.91 -39.04 -17.41
N LEU A 43 -4.60 -39.81 -18.47
CA LEU A 43 -3.32 -39.77 -19.17
C LEU A 43 -3.14 -38.44 -19.94
N LEU A 44 -4.19 -37.87 -20.52
CA LEU A 44 -4.16 -36.53 -21.11
C LEU A 44 -4.01 -35.43 -20.04
N LEU A 45 -4.63 -35.56 -18.86
CA LEU A 45 -4.43 -34.66 -17.73
C LEU A 45 -2.99 -34.73 -17.19
N LEU A 46 -2.38 -35.91 -17.16
CA LEU A 46 -0.97 -36.10 -16.79
C LEU A 46 -0.01 -35.60 -17.89
N ALA A 47 -0.37 -35.70 -19.17
CA ALA A 47 0.40 -35.14 -20.28
C ALA A 47 0.24 -33.62 -20.45
N LEU A 48 -0.87 -33.04 -19.97
CA LEU A 48 -1.13 -31.61 -19.90
C LEU A 48 -0.57 -30.96 -18.63
N ALA A 49 0.15 -31.71 -17.78
CA ALA A 49 1.05 -31.17 -16.77
C ALA A 49 2.31 -30.57 -17.43
N GLY A 50 2.11 -29.60 -18.33
CA GLY A 50 3.16 -28.76 -18.87
C GLY A 50 3.89 -28.07 -17.72
N THR A 51 5.21 -27.94 -17.86
CA THR A 51 6.11 -27.42 -16.82
C THR A 51 5.66 -26.05 -16.31
N SER A 52 5.01 -26.02 -15.15
CA SER A 52 4.63 -24.78 -14.49
C SER A 52 5.88 -24.09 -13.96
N SER A 53 6.35 -23.09 -14.70
CA SER A 53 7.47 -22.23 -14.30
C SER A 53 7.01 -21.32 -13.16
N ALA A 54 7.07 -21.84 -11.93
CA ALA A 54 6.70 -21.13 -10.72
C ALA A 54 7.66 -19.95 -10.52
N GLN A 55 7.13 -18.73 -10.50
CA GLN A 55 7.93 -17.53 -10.26
C GLN A 55 8.15 -17.33 -8.76
N LEU A 56 9.36 -16.93 -8.37
CA LEU A 56 9.70 -16.66 -6.98
C LEU A 56 8.88 -15.49 -6.43
N SER A 57 8.26 -15.69 -5.26
CA SER A 57 7.44 -14.69 -4.56
C SER A 57 7.91 -14.52 -3.12
N THR A 58 7.75 -13.32 -2.57
CA THR A 58 8.00 -13.05 -1.14
C THR A 58 6.97 -13.73 -0.24
N SER A 59 5.79 -14.06 -0.79
CA SER A 59 4.68 -14.73 -0.11
C SER A 59 4.67 -16.26 -0.25
N PHE A 60 5.61 -16.88 -1.00
CA PHE A 60 5.49 -18.29 -1.42
C PHE A 60 5.30 -19.29 -0.27
N TYR A 61 5.94 -19.06 0.89
CA TYR A 61 5.77 -19.90 2.10
C TYR A 61 4.74 -19.37 3.11
N SER A 62 4.06 -18.26 2.84
CA SER A 62 3.19 -17.58 3.81
C SER A 62 2.03 -18.43 4.34
N TYR A 63 1.53 -19.38 3.54
CA TYR A 63 0.51 -20.34 3.95
C TYR A 63 1.08 -21.72 4.30
N SER A 64 2.05 -22.21 3.51
CA SER A 64 2.60 -23.57 3.63
C SER A 64 3.64 -23.73 4.73
N CYS A 65 4.38 -22.67 5.08
CA CYS A 65 5.26 -22.60 6.24
C CYS A 65 5.36 -21.17 6.79
N PRO A 66 4.31 -20.64 7.44
CA PRO A 66 4.32 -19.28 7.99
C PRO A 66 5.47 -19.03 8.98
N GLY A 67 5.92 -20.05 9.70
CA GLY A 67 7.02 -19.97 10.65
C GLY A 67 8.44 -20.09 10.05
N VAL A 68 8.60 -20.20 8.72
CA VAL A 68 9.92 -20.39 8.09
C VAL A 68 10.91 -19.29 8.48
N TYR A 69 10.47 -18.03 8.41
CA TYR A 69 11.34 -16.89 8.66
C TYR A 69 11.83 -16.82 10.11
N ASP A 70 10.97 -17.13 11.08
CA ASP A 70 11.35 -17.14 12.50
C ASP A 70 12.28 -18.32 12.84
N ALA A 71 12.04 -19.49 12.25
CA ALA A 71 12.91 -20.67 12.42
C ALA A 71 14.33 -20.41 11.85
N VAL A 72 14.43 -19.85 10.63
CA VAL A 72 15.71 -19.47 10.03
C VAL A 72 16.40 -18.40 10.88
N LYS A 73 15.71 -17.29 11.17
CA LYS A 73 16.24 -16.15 11.92
C LYS A 73 16.79 -16.54 13.29
N SER A 74 16.07 -17.38 14.03
CA SER A 74 16.48 -17.84 15.36
C SER A 74 17.84 -18.56 15.33
N VAL A 75 18.03 -19.49 14.38
CA VAL A 75 19.29 -20.23 14.25
C VAL A 75 20.42 -19.34 13.72
N VAL A 76 20.14 -18.47 12.73
CA VAL A 76 21.12 -17.50 12.21
C VAL A 76 21.61 -16.56 13.30
N GLN A 77 20.72 -16.00 14.11
CA GLN A 77 21.08 -15.12 15.23
C GLN A 77 21.92 -15.85 16.28
N SER A 78 21.56 -17.09 16.63
CA SER A 78 22.34 -17.94 17.54
C SER A 78 23.75 -18.23 17.01
N ALA A 79 23.87 -18.58 15.72
CA ALA A 79 25.15 -18.85 15.08
C ALA A 79 26.06 -17.60 15.01
N ILE A 80 25.48 -16.43 14.69
CA ILE A 80 26.21 -15.14 14.65
C ILE A 80 26.60 -14.67 16.06
N ALA A 81 25.76 -14.90 17.07
CA ALA A 81 26.09 -14.60 18.47
C ALA A 81 27.27 -15.45 18.96
N LYS A 82 27.37 -16.71 18.51
CA LYS A 82 28.49 -17.62 18.81
C LYS A 82 29.77 -17.25 18.06
N GLU A 83 29.68 -16.92 16.77
CA GLU A 83 30.81 -16.41 15.98
C GLU A 83 30.31 -15.40 14.94
N LYS A 84 30.56 -14.09 15.14
CA LYS A 84 30.03 -13.05 14.23
C LYS A 84 30.39 -13.23 12.75
N ARG A 85 31.58 -13.78 12.46
CA ARG A 85 32.04 -14.11 11.10
C ARG A 85 31.17 -15.15 10.39
N MET A 86 30.32 -15.88 11.12
CA MET A 86 29.40 -16.84 10.52
C MET A 86 28.41 -16.17 9.55
N GLY A 87 27.96 -14.95 9.83
CA GLY A 87 27.06 -14.23 8.91
C GLY A 87 27.72 -13.97 7.54
N ALA A 88 28.99 -13.56 7.52
CA ALA A 88 29.77 -13.44 6.27
C ALA A 88 29.96 -14.80 5.57
N SER A 89 30.03 -15.89 6.33
CA SER A 89 30.19 -17.24 5.79
C SER A 89 28.90 -17.73 5.10
N ILE A 90 27.73 -17.43 5.68
CA ILE A 90 26.40 -17.74 5.12
C ILE A 90 26.13 -16.89 3.86
N VAL A 91 26.43 -15.59 3.89
CA VAL A 91 26.33 -14.73 2.69
C VAL A 91 27.21 -15.26 1.56
N ARG A 92 28.43 -15.72 1.89
CA ARG A 92 29.33 -16.34 0.92
C ARG A 92 28.82 -17.68 0.39
N LEU A 93 28.22 -18.54 1.22
CA LEU A 93 27.57 -19.78 0.76
C LEU A 93 26.52 -19.47 -0.31
N PHE A 94 25.61 -18.52 -0.06
CA PHE A 94 24.57 -18.15 -1.02
C PHE A 94 25.13 -17.56 -2.32
N PHE A 95 26.16 -16.70 -2.24
CA PHE A 95 26.83 -16.18 -3.45
C PHE A 95 27.49 -17.30 -4.28
N HIS A 96 28.19 -18.22 -3.60
CA HIS A 96 28.90 -19.32 -4.26
C HIS A 96 27.96 -20.31 -4.94
N ASP A 97 26.79 -20.56 -4.35
CA ASP A 97 25.70 -21.36 -4.94
C ASP A 97 25.14 -20.67 -6.20
N CYS A 98 24.69 -19.42 -6.05
CA CYS A 98 24.07 -18.65 -7.13
C CYS A 98 24.91 -18.51 -8.40
N PHE A 99 26.24 -18.45 -8.31
CA PHE A 99 27.13 -18.23 -9.46
C PHE A 99 27.42 -19.49 -10.30
N VAL A 100 26.95 -20.68 -9.90
CA VAL A 100 27.32 -21.94 -10.56
C VAL A 100 26.26 -22.46 -11.51
N GLN A 101 25.15 -23.01 -11.00
CA GLN A 101 23.99 -23.47 -11.78
C GLN A 101 22.70 -22.66 -11.51
N GLY A 102 22.82 -21.62 -10.69
CA GLY A 102 21.71 -20.85 -10.13
C GLY A 102 21.65 -21.04 -8.62
N CYS A 103 20.81 -20.25 -7.95
CA CYS A 103 20.70 -20.27 -6.48
C CYS A 103 19.90 -21.49 -5.96
N ASP A 104 20.26 -22.70 -6.35
CA ASP A 104 19.46 -23.92 -6.20
C ASP A 104 19.94 -24.89 -5.10
N ALA A 105 20.82 -24.44 -4.20
CA ALA A 105 21.46 -25.27 -3.16
C ALA A 105 22.33 -26.45 -3.68
N SER A 106 22.71 -26.45 -4.96
CA SER A 106 23.68 -27.41 -5.52
C SER A 106 25.02 -27.41 -4.75
N LEU A 107 25.43 -26.29 -4.16
CA LEU A 107 26.62 -26.18 -3.31
C LEU A 107 26.56 -27.05 -2.04
N LEU A 108 25.36 -27.38 -1.56
CA LEU A 108 25.16 -28.17 -0.34
C LEU A 108 25.31 -29.68 -0.57
N LEU A 109 25.31 -30.14 -1.82
CA LEU A 109 25.41 -31.56 -2.15
C LEU A 109 26.85 -32.08 -1.93
N ASP A 110 26.94 -33.29 -1.38
CA ASP A 110 28.19 -34.04 -1.26
C ASP A 110 28.49 -34.88 -2.51
N ASP A 111 29.74 -35.30 -2.68
CA ASP A 111 30.18 -36.18 -3.77
C ASP A 111 29.39 -37.50 -3.77
N THR A 112 28.99 -37.96 -4.95
CA THR A 112 28.31 -39.25 -5.15
C THR A 112 29.05 -40.10 -6.20
N SER A 113 28.58 -41.33 -6.44
CA SER A 113 29.12 -42.16 -7.53
C SER A 113 28.73 -41.65 -8.93
N SER A 114 27.78 -40.72 -9.05
CA SER A 114 27.28 -40.20 -10.33
C SER A 114 27.66 -38.75 -10.62
N PHE A 115 28.07 -37.95 -9.62
CA PHE A 115 28.60 -36.61 -9.81
C PHE A 115 29.58 -36.20 -8.69
N GLN A 116 30.48 -35.26 -9.02
CA GLN A 116 31.35 -34.61 -8.05
C GLN A 116 30.72 -33.29 -7.58
N GLY A 117 30.61 -33.11 -6.27
CA GLY A 117 30.03 -31.95 -5.61
C GLY A 117 30.91 -30.70 -5.69
N GLU A 118 30.31 -29.55 -5.43
CA GLU A 118 30.99 -28.26 -5.58
C GLU A 118 31.91 -27.92 -4.40
N LYS A 119 31.73 -28.57 -3.24
CA LYS A 119 32.49 -28.31 -2.00
C LYS A 119 34.00 -28.47 -2.17
N MET A 120 34.43 -29.38 -3.05
CA MET A 120 35.85 -29.69 -3.30
C MET A 120 36.48 -28.90 -4.45
N SER A 121 35.73 -28.02 -5.13
CA SER A 121 36.26 -27.14 -6.18
C SER A 121 37.24 -26.11 -5.62
N THR A 122 38.11 -25.56 -6.46
CA THR A 122 39.18 -24.62 -6.06
C THR A 122 38.69 -23.41 -5.21
N PRO A 123 37.60 -22.71 -5.54
CA PRO A 123 37.13 -21.59 -4.71
C PRO A 123 36.45 -22.01 -3.39
N ASN A 124 36.10 -23.30 -3.24
CA ASN A 124 35.28 -23.82 -2.15
C ASN A 124 36.09 -24.65 -1.14
N ASN A 125 37.04 -25.47 -1.60
CA ASN A 125 37.79 -26.43 -0.78
C ASN A 125 38.56 -25.74 0.36
N GLY A 126 38.21 -26.08 1.62
CA GLY A 126 38.77 -25.45 2.81
C GLY A 126 38.50 -23.93 2.90
N SER A 127 37.42 -23.45 2.28
CA SER A 127 37.12 -22.03 2.10
C SER A 127 35.66 -21.70 2.41
N VAL A 128 34.68 -22.37 1.79
CA VAL A 128 33.26 -22.26 2.19
C VAL A 128 33.03 -23.02 3.49
N ARG A 129 32.14 -22.49 4.35
CA ARG A 129 31.83 -23.05 5.67
C ARG A 129 30.47 -22.54 6.15
N GLY A 130 29.91 -23.17 7.19
CA GLY A 130 28.57 -22.86 7.71
C GLY A 130 27.50 -23.86 7.27
N PHE A 131 27.89 -24.94 6.58
CA PHE A 131 27.00 -26.06 6.22
C PHE A 131 26.25 -26.58 7.45
N GLU A 132 26.95 -26.74 8.57
CA GLU A 132 26.40 -27.17 9.85
C GLU A 132 25.34 -26.21 10.42
N VAL A 133 25.41 -24.93 10.06
CA VAL A 133 24.40 -23.93 10.41
C VAL A 133 23.18 -24.05 9.49
N ILE A 134 23.39 -24.33 8.20
CA ILE A 134 22.30 -24.61 7.25
C ILE A 134 21.57 -25.91 7.64
N ASP A 135 22.28 -26.95 8.06
CA ASP A 135 21.70 -28.19 8.58
C ASP A 135 20.89 -27.96 9.87
N ALA A 136 21.38 -27.09 10.76
CA ALA A 136 20.66 -26.69 11.97
C ALA A 136 19.41 -25.85 11.64
N ILE A 137 19.48 -24.96 10.65
CA ILE A 137 18.32 -24.21 10.15
C ILE A 137 17.31 -25.18 9.54
N LYS A 138 17.73 -26.07 8.63
CA LYS A 138 16.86 -27.09 8.02
C LYS A 138 16.20 -27.94 9.10
N SER A 139 16.96 -28.41 10.10
CA SER A 139 16.45 -29.16 11.26
C SER A 139 15.45 -28.37 12.13
N ALA A 140 15.53 -27.04 12.16
CA ALA A 140 14.56 -26.18 12.84
C ALA A 140 13.31 -25.94 11.98
N VAL A 141 13.48 -25.69 10.68
CA VAL A 141 12.40 -25.50 9.71
C VAL A 141 11.57 -26.76 9.55
N GLU A 142 12.20 -27.94 9.44
CA GLU A 142 11.52 -29.24 9.34
C GLU A 142 10.68 -29.59 10.59
N LYS A 143 10.98 -29.03 11.77
CA LYS A 143 10.12 -29.17 12.97
C LYS A 143 8.85 -28.33 12.89
N VAL A 144 8.86 -27.25 12.10
CA VAL A 144 7.75 -26.30 11.94
C VAL A 144 6.91 -26.62 10.69
N CYS A 145 7.54 -27.10 9.62
CA CYS A 145 6.90 -27.43 8.35
C CYS A 145 7.65 -28.55 7.60
N PRO A 146 7.45 -29.83 7.99
CA PRO A 146 8.13 -30.98 7.39
C PRO A 146 7.97 -31.05 5.87
N GLY A 147 9.09 -31.15 5.15
CA GLY A 147 9.13 -31.35 3.69
C GLY A 147 8.67 -30.17 2.83
N VAL A 148 8.44 -28.99 3.40
CA VAL A 148 7.86 -27.84 2.68
C VAL A 148 8.92 -26.92 2.05
N VAL A 149 9.98 -26.61 2.80
CA VAL A 149 10.92 -25.52 2.46
C VAL A 149 12.20 -26.07 1.87
N SER A 150 12.62 -25.51 0.73
CA SER A 150 13.88 -25.90 0.06
C SER A 150 15.10 -25.40 0.83
N CYS A 151 16.20 -26.14 0.74
CA CYS A 151 17.51 -25.68 1.20
C CYS A 151 17.97 -24.43 0.42
N ALA A 152 17.61 -24.32 -0.85
CA ALA A 152 17.83 -23.16 -1.72
C ALA A 152 17.24 -21.86 -1.15
N ASP A 153 15.99 -21.91 -0.67
CA ASP A 153 15.37 -20.74 -0.02
C ASP A 153 15.86 -20.53 1.40
N ILE A 154 16.22 -21.59 2.13
CA ILE A 154 16.91 -21.46 3.42
C ILE A 154 18.22 -20.66 3.27
N LEU A 155 19.05 -20.96 2.26
CA LEU A 155 20.27 -20.19 1.97
C LEU A 155 19.93 -18.71 1.68
N ALA A 156 18.92 -18.45 0.85
CA ALA A 156 18.52 -17.09 0.49
C ALA A 156 18.00 -16.27 1.69
N ILE A 157 17.19 -16.87 2.56
CA ILE A 157 16.69 -16.23 3.79
C ILE A 157 17.83 -16.04 4.79
N ALA A 158 18.67 -17.06 4.99
CA ALA A 158 19.76 -17.02 5.96
C ALA A 158 20.84 -15.99 5.59
N ALA A 159 21.13 -15.80 4.30
CA ALA A 159 22.02 -14.75 3.82
C ALA A 159 21.46 -13.35 4.13
N ARG A 160 20.15 -13.14 3.93
CA ARG A 160 19.46 -11.89 4.30
C ARG A 160 19.52 -11.64 5.80
N ASP A 161 19.10 -12.62 6.60
CA ASP A 161 19.11 -12.51 8.07
C ASP A 161 20.53 -12.28 8.62
N SER A 162 21.55 -12.82 7.95
CA SER A 162 22.96 -12.58 8.29
C SER A 162 23.40 -11.14 8.07
N VAL A 163 23.04 -10.53 6.93
CA VAL A 163 23.33 -9.11 6.67
C VAL A 163 22.61 -8.21 7.68
N VAL A 164 21.32 -8.44 7.91
CA VAL A 164 20.51 -7.67 8.87
C VAL A 164 21.06 -7.79 10.30
N THR A 165 21.40 -9.00 10.74
CA THR A 165 21.93 -9.24 12.10
C THR A 165 23.29 -8.58 12.32
N LEU A 166 24.08 -8.38 11.26
CA LEU A 166 25.36 -7.67 11.31
C LEU A 166 25.23 -6.15 11.07
N GLY A 167 24.01 -5.61 11.04
CA GLY A 167 23.74 -4.16 10.94
C GLY A 167 23.48 -3.63 9.53
N GLY A 168 23.40 -4.51 8.54
CA GLY A 168 23.16 -4.16 7.14
C GLY A 168 21.68 -4.00 6.77
N PRO A 169 21.39 -3.65 5.51
CA PRO A 169 20.03 -3.41 5.04
C PRO A 169 19.19 -4.70 5.01
N ASN A 170 17.90 -4.56 5.30
CA ASN A 170 16.90 -5.60 5.07
C ASN A 170 16.37 -5.52 3.63
N TRP A 171 16.06 -6.66 3.02
CA TRP A 171 15.33 -6.74 1.76
C TRP A 171 14.32 -7.90 1.78
N ASN A 172 13.35 -7.81 0.87
CA ASN A 172 12.36 -8.85 0.68
C ASN A 172 12.96 -9.99 -0.16
N VAL A 173 13.21 -11.14 0.47
CA VAL A 173 13.69 -12.34 -0.23
C VAL A 173 12.52 -12.93 -1.02
N LYS A 174 12.66 -13.03 -2.35
CA LYS A 174 11.77 -13.86 -3.16
C LYS A 174 12.15 -15.32 -2.94
N VAL A 175 11.18 -16.15 -2.58
CA VAL A 175 11.33 -17.59 -2.28
C VAL A 175 10.36 -18.42 -3.14
N GLY A 176 10.49 -19.74 -3.12
CA GLY A 176 9.88 -20.68 -4.07
C GLY A 176 10.89 -21.39 -4.98
N ARG A 177 12.17 -21.39 -4.62
CA ARG A 177 13.21 -22.17 -5.31
C ARG A 177 13.05 -23.65 -4.97
N ARG A 178 13.54 -24.50 -5.86
CA ARG A 178 13.65 -25.95 -5.64
C ARG A 178 15.10 -26.31 -5.48
N ASP A 179 15.37 -27.32 -4.65
CA ASP A 179 16.71 -27.85 -4.47
C ASP A 179 17.17 -28.58 -5.72
N SER A 180 18.44 -28.40 -6.07
CA SER A 180 19.09 -29.10 -7.17
C SER A 180 19.24 -30.59 -6.87
N THR A 181 19.24 -31.40 -7.92
CA THR A 181 19.52 -32.84 -7.85
C THR A 181 20.92 -33.20 -8.36
N THR A 182 21.74 -32.19 -8.69
CA THR A 182 23.10 -32.33 -9.21
C THR A 182 23.94 -31.11 -8.80
N ALA A 183 25.26 -31.23 -8.94
CA ALA A 183 26.22 -30.16 -8.66
C ALA A 183 27.24 -30.07 -9.81
N SER A 184 27.90 -28.92 -9.98
CA SER A 184 28.84 -28.67 -11.07
C SER A 184 30.20 -28.23 -10.56
N PHE A 185 31.06 -29.20 -10.26
CA PHE A 185 32.46 -28.97 -9.91
C PHE A 185 33.19 -28.07 -10.95
N SER A 186 32.96 -28.28 -12.25
CA SER A 186 33.55 -27.45 -13.30
C SER A 186 32.94 -26.05 -13.35
N GLY A 187 31.62 -25.92 -13.18
CA GLY A 187 30.94 -24.63 -13.08
C GLY A 187 31.46 -23.79 -11.91
N ALA A 188 31.67 -24.39 -10.74
CA ALA A 188 32.28 -23.73 -9.59
C ALA A 188 33.70 -23.22 -9.85
N ASN A 189 34.53 -24.00 -10.55
CA ASN A 189 35.88 -23.55 -10.92
C ASN A 189 35.90 -22.47 -12.02
N ASN A 190 34.88 -22.41 -12.88
CA ASN A 190 34.85 -21.51 -14.06
C ASN A 190 34.07 -20.21 -13.84
N ASN A 191 32.99 -20.25 -13.06
CA ASN A 191 32.01 -19.15 -12.99
C ASN A 191 32.17 -18.27 -11.75
N ILE A 192 32.71 -18.81 -10.65
CA ILE A 192 32.93 -18.06 -9.41
C ILE A 192 34.17 -17.15 -9.59
N PRO A 193 34.06 -15.82 -9.44
CA PRO A 193 35.19 -14.93 -9.67
C PRO A 193 36.37 -15.19 -8.72
N PRO A 194 37.57 -15.51 -9.23
CA PRO A 194 38.75 -15.65 -8.37
C PRO A 194 39.20 -14.28 -7.82
N PRO A 195 39.86 -14.24 -6.64
CA PRO A 195 40.31 -13.01 -5.99
C PRO A 195 41.41 -12.24 -6.77
N THR A 196 41.92 -12.85 -7.85
CA THR A 196 42.90 -12.29 -8.80
C THR A 196 42.25 -11.81 -10.11
N SER A 197 40.93 -11.60 -10.14
CA SER A 197 40.22 -11.11 -11.32
C SER A 197 40.36 -9.60 -11.52
N GLY A 198 40.83 -9.18 -12.70
CA GLY A 198 40.75 -7.78 -13.15
C GLY A 198 39.32 -7.32 -13.44
N LEU A 199 39.10 -6.00 -13.46
CA LEU A 199 37.76 -5.39 -13.60
C LEU A 199 36.94 -5.91 -14.80
N ALA A 200 37.59 -6.17 -15.94
CA ALA A 200 36.93 -6.68 -17.14
C ALA A 200 36.40 -8.12 -16.95
N ASN A 201 37.16 -8.98 -16.28
CA ASN A 201 36.73 -10.35 -15.97
C ASN A 201 35.59 -10.36 -14.96
N LEU A 202 35.67 -9.52 -13.92
CA LEU A 202 34.59 -9.32 -12.95
C LEU A 202 33.30 -8.88 -13.67
N THR A 203 33.39 -7.87 -14.54
CA THR A 203 32.23 -7.36 -15.29
C THR A 203 31.63 -8.46 -16.17
N SER A 204 32.46 -9.29 -16.82
CA SER A 204 31.99 -10.40 -17.66
C SER A 204 31.30 -11.51 -16.85
N LEU A 205 31.85 -11.91 -15.71
CA LEU A 205 31.28 -12.97 -14.87
C LEU A 205 29.96 -12.54 -14.21
N PHE A 206 29.85 -11.30 -13.75
CA PHE A 206 28.58 -10.76 -13.24
C PHE A 206 27.54 -10.58 -14.36
N ALA A 207 27.95 -10.11 -15.54
CA ALA A 207 27.04 -9.99 -16.69
C ALA A 207 26.50 -11.35 -17.17
N ALA A 208 27.30 -12.43 -17.08
CA ALA A 208 26.85 -13.79 -17.35
C ALA A 208 25.74 -14.26 -16.40
N GLN A 209 25.69 -13.73 -15.17
CA GLN A 209 24.60 -13.94 -14.20
C GLN A 209 23.44 -12.92 -14.35
N GLY A 210 23.46 -12.09 -15.41
CA GLY A 210 22.47 -11.04 -15.65
C GLY A 210 22.61 -9.81 -14.73
N LEU A 211 23.72 -9.68 -14.00
CA LEU A 211 23.98 -8.59 -13.06
C LEU A 211 24.74 -7.45 -13.75
N SER A 212 24.37 -6.20 -13.45
CA SER A 212 25.04 -5.03 -14.01
C SER A 212 26.36 -4.72 -13.29
N GLN A 213 27.19 -3.86 -13.89
CA GLN A 213 28.42 -3.37 -13.24
C GLN A 213 28.12 -2.64 -11.92
N LYS A 214 26.94 -2.04 -11.76
CA LYS A 214 26.51 -1.45 -10.48
C LYS A 214 26.21 -2.52 -9.43
N ASP A 215 25.52 -3.59 -9.83
CA ASP A 215 25.22 -4.72 -8.95
C ASP A 215 26.49 -5.43 -8.51
N MET A 216 27.46 -5.58 -9.42
CA MET A 216 28.81 -6.08 -9.12
C MET A 216 29.49 -5.27 -8.01
N VAL A 217 29.60 -3.94 -8.18
CA VAL A 217 30.22 -3.09 -7.15
C VAL A 217 29.46 -3.18 -5.82
N ALA A 218 28.12 -3.18 -5.86
CA ALA A 218 27.28 -3.25 -4.66
C ALA A 218 27.41 -4.58 -3.91
N LEU A 219 27.43 -5.71 -4.62
CA LEU A 219 27.56 -7.07 -4.07
C LEU A 219 28.96 -7.33 -3.53
N SER A 220 30.01 -6.82 -4.18
CA SER A 220 31.38 -6.83 -3.63
C SER A 220 31.47 -6.10 -2.28
N GLY A 221 30.57 -5.15 -2.02
CA GLY A 221 30.38 -4.52 -0.70
C GLY A 221 30.16 -5.50 0.45
N ALA A 222 29.73 -6.75 0.20
CA ALA A 222 29.63 -7.79 1.22
C ALA A 222 30.98 -8.09 1.92
N HIS A 223 32.11 -7.79 1.27
CA HIS A 223 33.46 -7.87 1.87
C HIS A 223 33.71 -6.83 2.99
N THR A 224 32.74 -5.96 3.32
CA THR A 224 32.74 -5.21 4.59
C THR A 224 32.69 -6.13 5.84
N ILE A 225 32.23 -7.38 5.67
CA ILE A 225 32.29 -8.40 6.72
C ILE A 225 33.12 -9.61 6.29
N GLY A 226 33.85 -10.20 7.24
CA GLY A 226 34.62 -11.43 7.03
C GLY A 226 36.13 -11.24 6.87
N LEU A 227 36.81 -12.38 6.67
CA LEU A 227 38.26 -12.51 6.63
C LEU A 227 38.67 -13.38 5.44
N ALA A 228 39.78 -13.05 4.77
CA ALA A 228 40.39 -13.86 3.72
C ALA A 228 41.62 -14.62 4.23
N ARG A 229 41.90 -15.78 3.64
CA ARG A 229 43.15 -16.55 3.84
C ARG A 229 44.30 -15.94 3.04
N CYS A 230 45.53 -16.04 3.57
CA CYS A 230 46.76 -15.57 2.93
C CYS A 230 46.90 -16.02 1.47
N THR A 231 46.48 -17.24 1.14
CA THR A 231 46.42 -17.76 -0.26
C THR A 231 45.71 -16.83 -1.25
N ASN A 232 44.70 -16.08 -0.80
CA ASN A 232 43.83 -15.29 -1.68
C ASN A 232 44.38 -13.87 -1.94
N PHE A 233 45.30 -13.38 -1.11
CA PHE A 233 45.85 -12.01 -1.22
C PHE A 233 47.38 -11.95 -1.30
N ARG A 234 48.10 -13.06 -1.11
CA ARG A 234 49.58 -13.12 -1.17
C ARG A 234 50.14 -12.46 -2.43
N ALA A 235 49.62 -12.80 -3.60
CA ALA A 235 50.09 -12.22 -4.86
C ALA A 235 49.94 -10.69 -4.87
N HIS A 236 48.78 -10.18 -4.48
CA HIS A 236 48.47 -8.75 -4.43
C HIS A 236 49.41 -7.99 -3.48
N VAL A 237 49.64 -8.49 -2.27
CA VAL A 237 50.48 -7.79 -1.27
C VAL A 237 51.98 -7.88 -1.53
N TYR A 238 52.46 -8.73 -2.44
CA TYR A 238 53.89 -8.83 -2.80
C TYR A 238 54.24 -8.31 -4.20
N ASN A 239 53.34 -8.45 -5.17
CA ASN A 239 53.67 -8.29 -6.59
C ASN A 239 53.02 -7.08 -7.27
N GLU A 240 52.07 -6.40 -6.62
CA GLU A 240 51.23 -5.37 -7.25
C GLU A 240 51.45 -3.96 -6.69
N THR A 241 51.11 -2.95 -7.51
CA THR A 241 51.37 -1.53 -7.24
C THR A 241 50.10 -0.68 -7.04
N ASN A 242 48.93 -1.29 -7.18
CA ASN A 242 47.62 -0.67 -6.89
C ASN A 242 47.24 -0.74 -5.40
N ILE A 243 48.05 -1.37 -4.55
CA ILE A 243 47.92 -1.43 -3.08
C ILE A 243 48.85 -0.42 -2.37
N ASP A 244 48.42 0.09 -1.22
CA ASP A 244 49.21 0.94 -0.32
C ASP A 244 50.39 0.15 0.27
N GLY A 245 51.61 0.64 0.06
CA GLY A 245 52.84 -0.06 0.46
C GLY A 245 52.99 -0.25 1.97
N SER A 246 52.36 0.59 2.81
CA SER A 246 52.38 0.42 4.27
C SER A 246 51.42 -0.68 4.73
N PHE A 247 50.23 -0.73 4.13
CA PHE A 247 49.25 -1.76 4.34
C PHE A 247 49.74 -3.12 3.82
N ALA A 248 50.32 -3.17 2.62
CA ALA A 248 50.95 -4.35 2.06
C ALA A 248 52.01 -4.94 3.01
N LYS A 249 52.98 -4.14 3.46
CA LYS A 249 53.97 -4.56 4.48
C LYS A 249 53.33 -5.07 5.78
N THR A 250 52.24 -4.44 6.21
CA THR A 250 51.48 -4.88 7.39
C THR A 250 50.80 -6.24 7.16
N ARG A 251 50.35 -6.55 5.94
CA ARG A 251 49.78 -7.88 5.60
C ARG A 251 50.87 -8.94 5.42
N GLN A 252 52.02 -8.59 4.82
CA GLN A 252 53.16 -9.48 4.62
C GLN A 252 53.69 -10.08 5.94
N SER A 253 53.67 -9.33 7.05
CA SER A 253 54.10 -9.85 8.36
C SER A 253 53.29 -11.05 8.86
N GLY A 254 52.01 -11.14 8.47
CA GLY A 254 51.12 -12.27 8.75
C GLY A 254 50.93 -13.23 7.57
N CYS A 255 51.57 -13.01 6.43
CA CYS A 255 51.38 -13.78 5.21
C CYS A 255 52.72 -13.93 4.47
N PRO A 256 53.51 -14.98 4.77
CA PRO A 256 54.81 -15.22 4.15
C PRO A 256 54.74 -15.32 2.63
N SER A 257 55.79 -14.87 1.92
CA SER A 257 55.89 -14.93 0.45
C SER A 257 55.93 -16.36 -0.09
N THR A 258 56.45 -17.31 0.69
CA THR A 258 56.56 -18.72 0.30
C THR A 258 55.22 -19.44 0.48
N SER A 259 54.64 -19.94 -0.63
CA SER A 259 53.47 -20.85 -0.60
C SER A 259 53.75 -22.09 0.28
N GLY A 260 52.73 -22.59 0.98
CA GLY A 260 52.90 -23.62 2.01
C GLY A 260 53.23 -23.06 3.40
N SER A 261 53.64 -21.78 3.51
CA SER A 261 53.91 -21.11 4.78
C SER A 261 52.86 -20.04 5.08
N GLY A 262 52.17 -20.17 6.22
CA GLY A 262 51.14 -19.23 6.66
C GLY A 262 49.87 -19.17 5.80
N ASP A 263 49.63 -20.15 4.90
CA ASP A 263 48.48 -20.17 3.98
C ASP A 263 47.11 -20.00 4.67
N ASN A 264 46.98 -20.49 5.90
CA ASN A 264 45.75 -20.43 6.69
C ASN A 264 45.63 -19.17 7.54
N ASN A 265 46.63 -18.29 7.55
CA ASN A 265 46.57 -17.04 8.28
C ASN A 265 45.49 -16.14 7.68
N LEU A 266 44.69 -15.53 8.55
CA LEU A 266 43.52 -14.74 8.17
C LEU A 266 43.82 -13.25 8.30
N ALA A 267 43.40 -12.47 7.31
CA ALA A 267 43.35 -11.02 7.38
C ALA A 267 41.92 -10.51 7.12
N PRO A 268 41.48 -9.44 7.78
CA PRO A 268 40.16 -8.90 7.57
C PRO A 268 40.05 -8.17 6.23
N LEU A 269 38.91 -8.36 5.56
CA LEU A 269 38.58 -7.64 4.33
C LEU A 269 38.23 -6.16 4.61
N ASP A 270 37.66 -5.90 5.79
CA ASP A 270 37.41 -4.56 6.34
C ASP A 270 38.34 -4.28 7.52
N LEU A 271 39.16 -3.24 7.42
CA LEU A 271 40.23 -2.98 8.39
C LEU A 271 39.73 -2.39 9.72
N GLN A 272 38.52 -1.86 9.75
CA GLN A 272 37.95 -1.16 10.90
C GLN A 272 36.93 -2.06 11.59
N THR A 273 36.04 -2.68 10.82
CA THR A 273 34.80 -3.27 11.33
C THR A 273 34.43 -4.60 10.64
N PRO A 274 35.30 -5.64 10.65
CA PRO A 274 35.12 -6.89 9.88
C PRO A 274 33.95 -7.78 10.33
N THR A 275 33.10 -7.29 11.24
CA THR A 275 31.88 -7.95 11.73
C THR A 275 30.69 -7.00 11.83
N VAL A 276 30.72 -5.87 11.12
CA VAL A 276 29.60 -4.92 10.99
C VAL A 276 29.40 -4.65 9.51
N PHE A 277 28.17 -4.75 9.03
CA PHE A 277 27.84 -4.54 7.63
C PHE A 277 27.66 -3.05 7.34
N GLU A 278 28.74 -2.38 6.95
CA GLU A 278 28.76 -0.94 6.68
C GLU A 278 29.54 -0.60 5.39
N ASN A 279 30.08 0.61 5.27
CA ASN A 279 30.75 1.08 4.05
C ASN A 279 32.26 1.32 4.21
N ASN A 280 32.87 0.81 5.29
CA ASN A 280 34.31 0.91 5.53
C ASN A 280 35.14 0.20 4.44
N TYR A 281 34.66 -0.92 3.90
CA TYR A 281 35.18 -1.56 2.68
C TYR A 281 35.50 -0.56 1.56
N TYR A 282 34.54 0.26 1.14
CA TYR A 282 34.74 1.25 0.06
C TYR A 282 35.71 2.38 0.47
N LYS A 283 35.79 2.74 1.76
CA LYS A 283 36.82 3.66 2.29
C LYS A 283 38.22 3.04 2.18
N ASN A 284 38.33 1.74 2.41
CA ASN A 284 39.58 0.99 2.25
C ASN A 284 40.00 0.93 0.77
N LEU A 285 39.09 0.61 -0.17
CA LEU A 285 39.42 0.61 -1.62
C LEU A 285 39.98 1.95 -2.11
N VAL A 286 39.31 3.06 -1.75
CA VAL A 286 39.77 4.41 -2.14
C VAL A 286 41.10 4.81 -1.49
N SER A 287 41.44 4.18 -0.36
CA SER A 287 42.75 4.35 0.30
C SER A 287 43.84 3.43 -0.24
N LYS A 288 43.59 2.69 -1.33
CA LYS A 288 44.43 1.58 -1.84
C LYS A 288 44.64 0.46 -0.81
N LYS A 289 43.62 0.16 -0.02
CA LYS A 289 43.63 -0.84 1.05
C LYS A 289 42.60 -1.96 0.85
N GLY A 290 42.19 -2.21 -0.39
CA GLY A 290 41.57 -3.49 -0.75
C GLY A 290 42.53 -4.63 -0.44
N LEU A 291 42.03 -5.71 0.16
CA LEU A 291 42.87 -6.86 0.51
C LEU A 291 43.04 -7.80 -0.68
N LEU A 292 42.01 -7.98 -1.49
CA LEU A 292 42.04 -8.81 -2.70
C LEU A 292 42.32 -7.93 -3.92
N HIS A 293 43.04 -8.46 -4.92
CA HIS A 293 43.22 -7.78 -6.20
C HIS A 293 41.86 -7.41 -6.82
N SER A 294 40.93 -8.37 -6.86
CA SER A 294 39.58 -8.16 -7.39
C SER A 294 38.77 -7.08 -6.69
N ASP A 295 39.04 -6.83 -5.39
CA ASP A 295 38.41 -5.73 -4.66
C ASP A 295 39.04 -4.39 -5.05
N GLN A 296 40.37 -4.33 -5.10
CA GLN A 296 41.08 -3.09 -5.42
C GLN A 296 40.86 -2.65 -6.87
N GLU A 297 40.61 -3.58 -7.79
CA GLU A 297 40.23 -3.33 -9.18
C GLU A 297 38.91 -2.58 -9.36
N LEU A 298 38.03 -2.57 -8.34
CA LEU A 298 36.82 -1.73 -8.36
C LEU A 298 37.13 -0.23 -8.21
N PHE A 299 38.32 0.11 -7.70
CA PHE A 299 38.81 1.48 -7.59
C PHE A 299 40.30 1.56 -7.99
N ASN A 300 40.53 1.60 -9.30
CA ASN A 300 41.87 1.59 -9.89
C ASN A 300 41.99 2.50 -11.13
N GLY A 301 41.22 3.59 -11.17
CA GLY A 301 41.13 4.49 -12.33
C GLY A 301 40.17 3.99 -13.42
N GLY A 302 39.21 3.14 -13.05
CA GLY A 302 38.29 2.45 -13.96
C GLY A 302 36.89 3.04 -14.00
N ALA A 303 36.00 2.39 -14.76
CA ALA A 303 34.60 2.80 -14.92
C ALA A 303 33.78 2.75 -13.61
N THR A 304 34.22 1.96 -12.63
CA THR A 304 33.56 1.76 -11.33
C THR A 304 33.96 2.78 -10.26
N ASP A 305 35.00 3.58 -10.48
CA ASP A 305 35.58 4.47 -9.47
C ASP A 305 34.55 5.47 -8.89
N SER A 306 33.66 5.99 -9.73
CA SER A 306 32.59 6.92 -9.33
C SER A 306 31.55 6.23 -8.42
N GLN A 307 31.21 4.97 -8.69
CA GLN A 307 30.25 4.19 -7.91
C GLN A 307 30.85 3.81 -6.54
N VAL A 308 32.14 3.48 -6.47
CA VAL A 308 32.85 3.25 -5.21
C VAL A 308 32.94 4.53 -4.37
N GLN A 309 33.26 5.69 -4.96
CA GLN A 309 33.27 6.97 -4.23
C GLN A 309 31.88 7.33 -3.68
N SER A 310 30.81 7.04 -4.43
CA SER A 310 29.43 7.21 -3.95
C SER A 310 29.13 6.33 -2.72
N TYR A 311 29.52 5.05 -2.74
CA TYR A 311 29.28 4.18 -1.59
C TYR A 311 30.20 4.49 -0.39
N ARG A 312 31.44 4.94 -0.64
CA ARG A 312 32.40 5.37 0.39
C ARG A 312 31.87 6.47 1.31
N SER A 313 31.18 7.47 0.78
CA SER A 313 30.76 8.64 1.57
C SER A 313 29.52 8.39 2.43
N GLY A 314 28.89 7.21 2.31
CA GLY A 314 27.63 6.90 2.97
C GLY A 314 26.46 7.72 2.43
N SER A 315 26.69 8.44 1.33
CA SER A 315 25.73 9.36 0.73
C SER A 315 24.90 8.59 -0.29
N ILE A 316 23.60 8.49 -0.02
CA ILE A 316 22.61 8.49 -1.09
C ILE A 316 22.95 9.72 -1.95
N MET A 317 23.13 9.57 -3.26
CA MET A 317 23.62 10.68 -4.10
C MET A 317 22.57 11.78 -4.23
N ALA A 318 22.67 12.77 -3.34
CA ALA A 318 22.60 14.16 -3.77
C ALA A 318 23.83 14.42 -4.68
N SER A 319 23.61 14.44 -5.99
CA SER A 319 24.66 14.78 -6.95
C SER A 319 24.90 16.30 -6.94
N ALA A 320 26.16 16.70 -6.80
CA ALA A 320 26.54 18.08 -6.52
C ALA A 320 26.73 18.95 -7.77
N SER A 321 26.61 20.27 -7.59
CA SER A 321 27.39 21.24 -8.35
C SER A 321 27.85 22.43 -7.47
N GLY A 322 29.13 22.38 -7.08
CA GLY A 322 30.00 23.55 -6.85
C GLY A 322 29.62 24.61 -5.80
N ALA A 323 30.14 24.49 -4.58
CA ALA A 323 30.49 25.65 -3.76
C ALA A 323 31.71 25.34 -2.86
N GLY A 324 32.81 26.07 -3.08
CA GLY A 324 33.94 26.06 -2.15
C GLY A 324 33.77 27.13 -1.07
N ARG A 325 34.23 26.83 0.14
CA ARG A 325 34.43 27.77 1.26
C ARG A 325 33.19 28.57 1.72
N SER A 326 32.49 28.03 2.72
CA SER A 326 32.53 28.62 4.08
C SER A 326 31.93 27.65 5.08
N GLY A 327 32.67 27.34 6.15
CA GLY A 327 32.08 26.70 7.32
C GLY A 327 31.29 27.72 8.16
N LEU A 328 30.74 27.24 9.28
CA LEU A 328 30.16 28.05 10.37
C LEU A 328 28.70 28.54 10.26
N VAL A 329 27.80 27.80 9.59
CA VAL A 329 26.34 27.93 9.81
C VAL A 329 25.59 26.58 9.96
N LEU A 330 26.11 25.49 9.37
CA LEU A 330 25.41 24.21 9.30
C LEU A 330 25.50 23.34 10.58
N LEU A 331 25.26 23.94 11.74
CA LEU A 331 25.07 23.26 13.03
C LEU A 331 23.67 23.48 13.63
N LEU A 332 22.81 24.26 12.95
CA LEU A 332 21.47 24.62 13.40
C LEU A 332 20.30 24.05 12.56
N LEU A 333 20.59 23.31 11.47
CA LEU A 333 19.57 22.88 10.49
C LEU A 333 19.30 21.37 10.45
N LEU A 334 19.98 20.56 11.28
CA LEU A 334 19.77 19.10 11.35
C LEU A 334 18.53 18.67 12.18
N ALA A 335 17.63 19.61 12.51
CA ALA A 335 16.43 19.35 13.31
C ALA A 335 15.15 19.14 12.49
N LEU A 336 15.16 19.32 11.15
CA LEU A 336 13.94 19.35 10.32
C LEU A 336 14.14 18.70 8.94
N ALA A 337 14.00 17.37 8.84
CA ALA A 337 13.55 16.65 7.63
C ALA A 337 13.33 15.13 7.86
N GLY A 338 12.80 14.73 9.02
CA GLY A 338 12.41 13.34 9.28
C GLY A 338 10.91 13.13 9.10
N VAL A 339 10.42 13.01 7.86
CA VAL A 339 9.00 12.71 7.58
C VAL A 339 8.86 11.33 6.93
N SER A 340 9.03 10.30 7.75
CA SER A 340 8.47 8.99 7.46
C SER A 340 6.95 9.06 7.58
N SER A 341 6.25 8.85 6.46
CA SER A 341 4.79 8.67 6.46
C SER A 341 4.45 7.33 7.12
N ALA A 342 4.24 7.37 8.44
CA ALA A 342 3.81 6.21 9.21
C ALA A 342 2.32 5.95 8.98
N GLN A 343 1.98 4.74 8.52
CA GLN A 343 0.60 4.26 8.52
C GLN A 343 0.23 3.81 9.95
N LEU A 344 -0.98 4.14 10.41
CA LEU A 344 -1.46 3.75 11.73
C LEU A 344 -1.54 2.21 11.84
N CYS A 345 -1.03 1.65 12.93
CA CYS A 345 -1.12 0.21 13.20
C CYS A 345 -1.34 -0.06 14.70
N THR A 346 -1.93 -1.20 15.02
CA THR A 346 -2.22 -1.61 16.41
C THR A 346 -0.95 -1.87 17.23
N SER A 347 0.18 -2.14 16.57
CA SER A 347 1.46 -2.46 17.17
C SER A 347 2.46 -1.29 17.16
N PHE A 348 2.07 -0.07 16.79
CA PHE A 348 2.99 1.07 16.61
C PHE A 348 3.88 1.33 17.84
N TYR A 349 3.29 1.25 19.04
CA TYR A 349 4.00 1.44 20.30
C TYR A 349 4.55 0.15 20.92
N SER A 350 4.40 -1.01 20.28
CA SER A 350 4.76 -2.32 20.88
C SER A 350 6.24 -2.45 21.27
N SER A 351 7.15 -1.78 20.56
CA SER A 351 8.59 -1.74 20.85
C SER A 351 9.05 -0.46 21.55
N SER A 352 8.33 0.65 21.38
CA SER A 352 8.73 1.99 21.86
C SER A 352 8.03 2.43 23.14
N CYS A 353 6.81 1.95 23.40
CA CYS A 353 6.09 2.10 24.66
C CYS A 353 5.14 0.90 24.92
N PRO A 354 5.66 -0.29 25.28
CA PRO A 354 4.82 -1.46 25.53
C PRO A 354 3.81 -1.25 26.68
N GLY A 355 4.09 -0.35 27.64
CA GLY A 355 3.20 -0.06 28.78
C GLY A 355 2.09 0.98 28.52
N VAL A 356 1.93 1.48 27.28
CA VAL A 356 0.94 2.54 26.98
C VAL A 356 -0.48 2.14 27.36
N TYR A 357 -0.92 0.93 27.01
CA TYR A 357 -2.30 0.48 27.21
C TYR A 357 -2.65 0.33 28.69
N ASP A 358 -1.73 -0.17 29.51
CA ASP A 358 -1.96 -0.33 30.95
C ASP A 358 -2.02 1.03 31.67
N ALA A 359 -1.17 1.98 31.26
CA ALA A 359 -1.18 3.34 31.80
C ALA A 359 -2.50 4.08 31.50
N VAL A 360 -2.98 4.02 30.25
CA VAL A 360 -4.28 4.60 29.86
C VAL A 360 -5.42 3.94 30.63
N LYS A 361 -5.48 2.61 30.63
CA LYS A 361 -6.54 1.82 31.24
C LYS A 361 -6.66 2.06 32.75
N SER A 362 -5.52 2.13 33.46
CA SER A 362 -5.48 2.36 34.91
C SER A 362 -6.13 3.70 35.30
N VAL A 363 -5.79 4.79 34.60
CA VAL A 363 -6.38 6.11 34.86
C VAL A 363 -7.86 6.14 34.44
N MET A 364 -8.22 5.53 33.30
CA MET A 364 -9.62 5.42 32.87
C MET A 364 -10.50 4.67 33.86
N GLN A 365 -10.00 3.56 34.45
CA GLN A 365 -10.70 2.83 35.50
C GLN A 365 -10.91 3.70 36.75
N SER A 366 -9.89 4.44 37.19
CA SER A 366 -10.01 5.35 38.35
C SER A 366 -11.00 6.50 38.08
N ALA A 367 -10.98 7.08 36.88
CA ALA A 367 -11.86 8.18 36.50
C ALA A 367 -13.33 7.74 36.42
N ILE A 368 -13.62 6.58 35.81
CA ILE A 368 -14.98 6.04 35.69
C ILE A 368 -15.49 5.49 37.04
N ALA A 369 -14.61 4.97 37.90
CA ALA A 369 -14.99 4.59 39.27
C ALA A 369 -15.38 5.81 40.13
N THR A 370 -14.78 6.97 39.86
CA THR A 370 -15.07 8.23 40.57
C THR A 370 -16.34 8.90 40.02
N GLU A 371 -16.51 8.94 38.70
CA GLU A 371 -17.70 9.48 38.03
C GLU A 371 -18.01 8.63 36.80
N ARG A 372 -19.06 7.82 36.89
CA ARG A 372 -19.38 6.82 35.87
C ARG A 372 -19.71 7.42 34.50
N ARG A 373 -20.23 8.66 34.46
CA ARG A 373 -20.48 9.41 33.21
C ARG A 373 -19.20 9.91 32.53
N MET A 374 -18.03 9.75 33.15
CA MET A 374 -16.77 10.15 32.54
C MET A 374 -16.48 9.34 31.27
N GLY A 375 -16.86 8.06 31.21
CA GLY A 375 -16.71 7.27 29.98
C GLY A 375 -17.48 7.86 28.79
N ALA A 376 -18.73 8.28 29.00
CA ALA A 376 -19.50 8.99 27.98
C ALA A 376 -18.88 10.34 27.60
N SER A 377 -18.27 11.02 28.57
CA SER A 377 -17.59 12.31 28.35
C SER A 377 -16.35 12.16 27.45
N ILE A 378 -15.52 11.15 27.70
CA ILE A 378 -14.31 10.86 26.92
C ILE A 378 -14.66 10.31 25.52
N LEU A 379 -15.70 9.48 25.40
CA LEU A 379 -16.22 9.05 24.09
C LEU A 379 -16.70 10.26 23.27
N ARG A 380 -17.43 11.19 23.89
CA ARG A 380 -17.86 12.46 23.24
C ARG A 380 -16.65 13.32 22.85
N LEU A 381 -15.67 13.47 23.74
CA LEU A 381 -14.44 14.24 23.47
C LEU A 381 -13.72 13.72 22.22
N PHE A 382 -13.54 12.39 22.10
CA PHE A 382 -12.94 11.77 20.91
C PHE A 382 -13.78 11.94 19.64
N PHE A 383 -15.11 11.77 19.72
CA PHE A 383 -15.99 11.99 18.56
C PHE A 383 -15.90 13.44 18.05
N HIS A 384 -15.94 14.41 18.96
CA HIS A 384 -15.89 15.83 18.63
C HIS A 384 -14.54 16.23 18.02
N ASP A 385 -13.42 15.68 18.49
CA ASP A 385 -12.09 15.86 17.90
C ASP A 385 -12.04 15.33 16.44
N CYS A 386 -12.43 14.06 16.26
CA CYS A 386 -12.40 13.40 14.96
C CYS A 386 -13.19 14.13 13.86
N PHE A 387 -14.35 14.71 14.17
CA PHE A 387 -15.25 15.31 13.18
C PHE A 387 -14.79 16.67 12.63
N VAL A 388 -13.68 17.25 13.12
CA VAL A 388 -13.27 18.62 12.75
C VAL A 388 -12.14 18.64 11.74
N GLN A 389 -10.98 18.07 12.09
CA GLN A 389 -9.78 17.98 11.23
C GLN A 389 -9.17 16.57 11.21
N GLY A 390 -9.93 15.57 11.66
CA GLY A 390 -9.43 14.23 11.96
C GLY A 390 -9.06 14.09 13.43
N CYS A 391 -8.85 12.85 13.87
CA CYS A 391 -8.62 12.50 15.27
C CYS A 391 -7.20 12.86 15.73
N ASP A 392 -6.79 14.12 15.65
CA ASP A 392 -5.42 14.61 15.86
C ASP A 392 -5.21 15.31 17.21
N ALA A 393 -6.19 15.24 18.12
CA ALA A 393 -6.20 15.97 19.40
C ALA A 393 -6.23 17.51 19.27
N SER A 394 -6.62 18.08 18.11
CA SER A 394 -6.82 19.54 17.96
C SER A 394 -7.80 20.11 18.99
N LEU A 395 -8.80 19.34 19.42
CA LEU A 395 -9.78 19.76 20.43
C LEU A 395 -9.18 19.93 21.84
N LEU A 396 -8.00 19.36 22.11
CA LEU A 396 -7.32 19.51 23.40
C LEU A 396 -6.58 20.85 23.52
N LEU A 397 -6.37 21.59 22.42
CA LEU A 397 -5.66 22.87 22.42
C LEU A 397 -6.49 23.98 23.06
N ASP A 398 -5.87 24.78 23.95
CA ASP A 398 -6.50 25.94 24.60
C ASP A 398 -6.38 27.21 23.76
N ASP A 399 -7.36 28.09 23.91
CA ASP A 399 -7.34 29.44 23.33
C ASP A 399 -6.15 30.26 23.87
N THR A 400 -5.54 31.06 23.00
CA THR A 400 -4.52 32.06 23.35
C THR A 400 -4.87 33.40 22.67
N PRO A 401 -4.23 34.53 23.02
CA PRO A 401 -4.51 35.82 22.39
C PRO A 401 -4.36 35.85 20.85
N THR A 402 -3.68 34.87 20.25
CA THR A 402 -3.44 34.75 18.80
C THR A 402 -3.91 33.43 18.19
N PHE A 403 -4.59 32.57 18.96
CA PHE A 403 -5.06 31.25 18.50
C PHE A 403 -6.42 30.94 19.13
N GLN A 404 -7.41 30.62 18.30
CA GLN A 404 -8.73 30.19 18.75
C GLN A 404 -8.85 28.68 18.59
N GLY A 405 -8.96 27.97 19.71
CA GLY A 405 -9.17 26.54 19.79
C GLY A 405 -10.61 26.15 19.52
N GLU A 406 -10.88 24.85 19.56
CA GLU A 406 -12.22 24.31 19.32
C GLU A 406 -13.09 24.27 20.58
N LYS A 407 -12.51 24.38 21.77
CA LYS A 407 -13.21 24.26 23.06
C LYS A 407 -14.36 25.27 23.21
N MET A 408 -14.21 26.47 22.63
CA MET A 408 -15.19 27.55 22.70
C MET A 408 -16.23 27.52 21.56
N ALA A 409 -16.13 26.61 20.60
CA ALA A 409 -17.13 26.45 19.53
C ALA A 409 -18.49 25.99 20.09
N THR A 410 -19.60 26.35 19.45
CA THR A 410 -20.96 26.11 19.94
C THR A 410 -21.25 24.67 20.42
N PRO A 411 -20.87 23.58 19.70
CA PRO A 411 -21.12 22.21 20.17
C PRO A 411 -20.21 21.75 21.32
N ASN A 412 -19.13 22.50 21.60
CA ASN A 412 -18.09 22.17 22.57
C ASN A 412 -18.20 23.01 23.85
N ASN A 413 -18.54 24.29 23.73
CA ASN A 413 -18.47 25.31 24.77
C ASN A 413 -19.24 24.91 26.03
N GLY A 414 -18.48 24.66 27.10
CA GLY A 414 -18.99 24.15 28.37
C GLY A 414 -19.66 22.76 28.31
N SER A 415 -19.79 22.14 27.14
CA SER A 415 -20.49 20.87 26.90
C SER A 415 -19.55 19.66 26.91
N VAL A 416 -18.38 19.78 26.29
CA VAL A 416 -17.33 18.74 26.29
C VAL A 416 -16.49 18.87 27.56
N ARG A 417 -16.08 17.74 28.15
CA ARG A 417 -15.36 17.66 29.44
C ARG A 417 -14.49 16.39 29.49
N GLY A 418 -13.63 16.28 30.51
CA GLY A 418 -12.70 15.15 30.66
C GLY A 418 -11.28 15.45 30.19
N PHE A 419 -10.97 16.71 29.86
CA PHE A 419 -9.61 17.17 29.53
C PHE A 419 -8.63 16.83 30.66
N GLU A 420 -9.06 17.03 31.92
CA GLU A 420 -8.32 16.72 33.13
C GLU A 420 -7.98 15.22 33.29
N VAL A 421 -8.79 14.34 32.69
CA VAL A 421 -8.53 12.89 32.66
C VAL A 421 -7.53 12.55 31.57
N ILE A 422 -7.59 13.21 30.41
CA ILE A 422 -6.58 13.07 29.36
C ILE A 422 -5.21 13.57 29.84
N ASP A 423 -5.16 14.68 30.57
CA ASP A 423 -3.93 15.19 31.22
C ASP A 423 -3.37 14.18 32.23
N ALA A 424 -4.24 13.59 33.06
CA ALA A 424 -3.83 12.54 34.01
C ALA A 424 -3.32 11.27 33.31
N ILE A 425 -3.94 10.86 32.19
CA ILE A 425 -3.45 9.76 31.35
C ILE A 425 -2.09 10.12 30.75
N LYS A 426 -1.95 11.31 30.16
CA LYS A 426 -0.68 11.78 29.58
C LYS A 426 0.43 11.79 30.64
N ALA A 427 0.16 12.31 31.83
CA ALA A 427 1.10 12.28 32.95
C ALA A 427 1.42 10.87 33.47
N ALA A 428 0.54 9.88 33.28
CA ALA A 428 0.83 8.47 33.58
C ALA A 428 1.67 7.81 32.48
N VAL A 429 1.33 8.05 31.21
CA VAL A 429 2.06 7.53 30.03
C VAL A 429 3.47 8.10 29.96
N GLU A 430 3.67 9.39 30.21
CA GLU A 430 4.99 10.04 30.22
C GLU A 430 5.92 9.49 31.31
N LYS A 431 5.41 8.92 32.41
CA LYS A 431 6.24 8.23 33.42
C LYS A 431 6.78 6.88 32.92
N VAL A 432 6.11 6.27 31.95
CA VAL A 432 6.43 4.94 31.41
C VAL A 432 7.20 5.04 30.09
N CYS A 433 6.90 6.04 29.26
CA CYS A 433 7.58 6.29 27.98
C CYS A 433 7.61 7.79 27.63
N PRO A 434 8.56 8.56 28.21
CA PRO A 434 8.67 10.00 28.01
C PRO A 434 8.77 10.40 26.53
N GLY A 435 7.88 11.30 26.08
CA GLY A 435 7.88 11.88 24.75
C GLY A 435 7.54 10.93 23.60
N VAL A 436 7.07 9.70 23.87
CA VAL A 436 6.83 8.68 22.83
C VAL A 436 5.41 8.72 22.25
N VAL A 437 4.40 8.87 23.10
CA VAL A 437 2.99 8.66 22.74
C VAL A 437 2.25 9.99 22.56
N SER A 438 1.51 10.14 21.46
CA SER A 438 0.70 11.34 21.18
C SER A 438 -0.54 11.43 22.07
N CYS A 439 -1.00 12.65 22.34
CA CYS A 439 -2.31 12.90 22.94
C CYS A 439 -3.45 12.40 22.03
N ALA A 440 -3.28 12.47 20.71
CA ALA A 440 -4.19 11.91 19.71
C ALA A 440 -4.43 10.39 19.90
N ASP A 441 -3.36 9.61 20.10
CA ASP A 441 -3.50 8.17 20.35
C ASP A 441 -3.99 7.87 21.77
N ILE A 442 -3.61 8.68 22.76
CA ILE A 442 -4.16 8.59 24.12
C ILE A 442 -5.68 8.75 24.10
N LEU A 443 -6.20 9.78 23.41
CA LEU A 443 -7.64 10.04 23.32
C LEU A 443 -8.38 8.90 22.60
N ALA A 444 -7.78 8.34 21.54
CA ALA A 444 -8.29 7.18 20.82
C ALA A 444 -8.36 5.90 21.69
N ILE A 445 -7.32 5.61 22.50
CA ILE A 445 -7.30 4.47 23.41
C ILE A 445 -8.30 4.69 24.55
N ALA A 446 -8.34 5.90 25.12
CA ALA A 446 -9.24 6.27 26.22
C ALA A 446 -10.72 6.16 25.83
N ALA A 447 -11.08 6.54 24.59
CA ALA A 447 -12.44 6.37 24.08
C ALA A 447 -12.85 4.89 23.95
N ARG A 448 -11.92 4.00 23.56
CA ARG A 448 -12.14 2.54 23.55
C ARG A 448 -12.34 2.01 24.97
N ASP A 449 -11.45 2.37 25.89
CA ASP A 449 -11.52 1.94 27.28
C ASP A 449 -12.81 2.43 27.98
N SER A 450 -13.28 3.64 27.65
CA SER A 450 -14.57 4.17 28.12
C SER A 450 -15.76 3.26 27.83
N VAL A 451 -15.85 2.74 26.60
CA VAL A 451 -16.95 1.86 26.19
C VAL A 451 -16.82 0.50 26.88
N VAL A 452 -15.61 -0.07 26.91
CA VAL A 452 -15.35 -1.38 27.51
C VAL A 452 -15.60 -1.39 29.02
N ILE A 453 -15.16 -0.36 29.75
CA ILE A 453 -15.36 -0.26 31.21
C ILE A 453 -16.85 -0.10 31.56
N LEU A 454 -17.64 0.51 30.68
CA LEU A 454 -19.09 0.65 30.85
C LEU A 454 -19.91 -0.54 30.32
N GLY A 455 -19.27 -1.64 29.91
CA GLY A 455 -19.93 -2.90 29.53
C GLY A 455 -20.11 -3.11 28.03
N GLY A 456 -19.63 -2.18 27.20
CA GLY A 456 -19.72 -2.24 25.74
C GLY A 456 -18.59 -3.06 25.09
N PRO A 457 -18.58 -3.15 23.75
CA PRO A 457 -17.62 -3.95 23.02
C PRO A 457 -16.23 -3.30 22.97
N SER A 458 -15.19 -4.13 22.93
CA SER A 458 -13.82 -3.69 22.63
C SER A 458 -13.54 -3.72 21.12
N TRP A 459 -12.66 -2.84 20.65
CA TRP A 459 -12.09 -2.88 19.31
C TRP A 459 -10.58 -2.63 19.31
N ASP A 460 -9.97 -2.88 18.16
CA ASP A 460 -8.56 -2.63 17.91
C ASP A 460 -8.33 -1.14 17.58
N VAL A 461 -7.55 -0.46 18.41
CA VAL A 461 -7.18 0.94 18.17
C VAL A 461 -5.90 0.97 17.34
N LYS A 462 -6.00 1.26 16.03
CA LYS A 462 -4.81 1.62 15.23
C LYS A 462 -4.23 2.91 15.81
N VAL A 463 -2.94 2.91 16.13
CA VAL A 463 -2.18 4.01 16.76
C VAL A 463 -0.96 4.40 15.91
N GLY A 464 -0.29 5.48 16.26
CA GLY A 464 0.77 6.14 15.49
C GLY A 464 0.40 7.54 14.97
N ARG A 465 -0.64 8.17 15.53
CA ARG A 465 -1.05 9.54 15.21
C ARG A 465 -0.03 10.53 15.76
N ARG A 466 0.05 11.69 15.12
CA ARG A 466 0.80 12.84 15.62
C ARG A 466 -0.18 13.89 16.12
N ASP A 467 0.17 14.56 17.20
CA ASP A 467 -0.64 15.65 17.75
C ASP A 467 -0.71 16.83 16.78
N SER A 468 -1.89 17.40 16.67
CA SER A 468 -2.13 18.62 15.91
C SER A 468 -1.38 19.80 16.50
N ARG A 469 -1.11 20.79 15.65
CA ARG A 469 -0.59 22.11 16.06
C ARG A 469 -1.56 23.25 15.73
N THR A 470 -2.76 22.89 15.31
CA THR A 470 -3.81 23.78 14.81
C THR A 470 -5.17 23.24 15.24
N ALA A 471 -6.15 24.11 15.36
CA ALA A 471 -7.54 23.75 15.64
C ALA A 471 -8.45 24.61 14.74
N SER A 472 -9.69 24.17 14.51
CA SER A 472 -10.62 24.84 13.61
C SER A 472 -11.94 25.12 14.30
N PHE A 473 -12.04 26.27 14.95
CA PHE A 473 -13.28 26.78 15.55
C PHE A 473 -14.46 26.76 14.55
N ASN A 474 -14.22 27.15 13.30
CA ASN A 474 -15.24 27.09 12.25
C ASN A 474 -15.57 25.66 11.83
N GLY A 475 -14.57 24.77 11.74
CA GLY A 475 -14.80 23.35 11.48
C GLY A 475 -15.63 22.68 12.58
N ALA A 476 -15.39 23.00 13.84
CA ALA A 476 -16.22 22.54 14.96
C ALA A 476 -17.67 23.02 14.87
N ASN A 477 -17.91 24.28 14.53
CA ASN A 477 -19.28 24.79 14.36
C ASN A 477 -20.00 24.23 13.11
N ASN A 478 -19.27 23.85 12.06
CA ASN A 478 -19.85 23.44 10.77
C ASN A 478 -19.97 21.92 10.59
N ASN A 479 -19.02 21.14 11.12
CA ASN A 479 -18.89 19.71 10.82
C ASN A 479 -19.51 18.81 11.89
N ILE A 480 -19.56 19.26 13.15
CA ILE A 480 -20.12 18.48 14.26
C ILE A 480 -21.65 18.52 14.17
N PRO A 481 -22.35 17.37 14.07
CA PRO A 481 -23.80 17.36 13.92
C PRO A 481 -24.54 18.01 15.11
N PRO A 482 -25.36 19.06 14.89
CA PRO A 482 -26.17 19.63 15.96
C PRO A 482 -27.33 18.70 16.35
N PRO A 483 -27.79 18.72 17.62
CA PRO A 483 -28.84 17.83 18.14
C PRO A 483 -30.22 18.05 17.51
N THR A 484 -30.37 19.12 16.73
CA THR A 484 -31.57 19.48 15.96
C THR A 484 -31.45 19.09 14.47
N SER A 485 -30.54 18.19 14.10
CA SER A 485 -30.37 17.74 12.73
C SER A 485 -31.40 16.69 12.32
N GLY A 486 -32.13 16.95 11.22
CA GLY A 486 -32.93 15.93 10.53
C GLY A 486 -32.06 14.87 9.84
N LEU A 487 -32.66 13.70 9.55
CA LEU A 487 -31.95 12.51 9.04
C LEU A 487 -31.07 12.76 7.79
N ALA A 488 -31.52 13.61 6.87
CA ALA A 488 -30.76 13.96 5.67
C ALA A 488 -29.47 14.75 5.98
N ASN A 489 -29.52 15.67 6.94
CA ASN A 489 -28.35 16.44 7.37
C ASN A 489 -27.34 15.56 8.11
N LEU A 490 -27.83 14.69 9.00
CA LEU A 490 -27.01 13.67 9.67
C LEU A 490 -26.28 12.79 8.63
N THR A 491 -27.03 12.26 7.66
CA THR A 491 -26.45 11.40 6.60
C THR A 491 -25.38 12.14 5.79
N SER A 492 -25.59 13.42 5.48
CA SER A 492 -24.62 14.27 4.75
C SER A 492 -23.33 14.50 5.55
N LEU A 493 -23.45 14.94 6.81
CA LEU A 493 -22.29 15.23 7.68
C LEU A 493 -21.45 13.97 7.94
N PHE A 494 -22.09 12.82 8.15
CA PHE A 494 -21.39 11.54 8.29
C PHE A 494 -20.73 11.12 6.96
N ALA A 495 -21.40 11.24 5.81
CA ALA A 495 -20.83 10.91 4.50
C ALA A 495 -19.58 11.76 4.16
N ALA A 496 -19.56 13.03 4.55
CA ALA A 496 -18.37 13.89 4.42
C ALA A 496 -17.16 13.29 5.17
N GLN A 497 -17.40 12.78 6.39
CA GLN A 497 -16.42 12.04 7.20
C GLN A 497 -16.22 10.57 6.77
N GLY A 498 -16.65 10.19 5.56
CA GLY A 498 -16.49 8.84 5.03
C GLY A 498 -17.21 7.76 5.85
N LEU A 499 -18.24 8.14 6.61
CA LEU A 499 -19.12 7.26 7.36
C LEU A 499 -20.35 6.91 6.50
N SER A 500 -20.73 5.65 6.46
CA SER A 500 -22.01 5.25 5.86
C SER A 500 -23.19 5.60 6.77
N GLN A 501 -24.41 5.58 6.24
CA GLN A 501 -25.62 5.71 7.05
C GLN A 501 -25.74 4.61 8.11
N LYS A 502 -25.14 3.42 7.87
CA LYS A 502 -25.08 2.34 8.87
C LYS A 502 -24.10 2.69 10.00
N ASP A 503 -22.92 3.23 9.67
CA ASP A 503 -21.97 3.72 10.66
C ASP A 503 -22.57 4.84 11.51
N MET A 504 -23.37 5.72 10.90
CA MET A 504 -24.09 6.80 11.59
C MET A 504 -25.07 6.25 12.64
N VAL A 505 -26.00 5.37 12.25
CA VAL A 505 -26.97 4.78 13.20
C VAL A 505 -26.26 4.00 14.30
N ALA A 506 -25.14 3.34 13.98
CA ALA A 506 -24.31 2.66 14.98
C ALA A 506 -23.66 3.65 15.97
N LEU A 507 -22.94 4.67 15.50
CA LEU A 507 -22.24 5.62 16.37
C LEU A 507 -23.18 6.46 17.24
N SER A 508 -24.39 6.79 16.75
CA SER A 508 -25.43 7.40 17.58
C SER A 508 -25.81 6.53 18.79
N GLY A 509 -25.60 5.22 18.71
CA GLY A 509 -25.72 4.31 19.86
C GLY A 509 -24.77 4.63 21.01
N GLY A 510 -23.74 5.48 20.81
CA GLY A 510 -22.97 6.07 21.91
C GLY A 510 -23.83 6.84 22.93
N HIS A 511 -25.03 7.28 22.53
CA HIS A 511 -26.03 7.89 23.41
C HIS A 511 -26.74 6.89 24.35
N THR A 512 -26.42 5.59 24.33
CA THR A 512 -26.78 4.67 25.43
C THR A 512 -26.13 5.07 26.77
N ILE A 513 -25.02 5.81 26.73
CA ILE A 513 -24.36 6.35 27.93
C ILE A 513 -24.33 7.88 27.93
N GLY A 514 -24.48 8.46 29.12
CA GLY A 514 -24.38 9.90 29.35
C GLY A 514 -25.74 10.62 29.40
N LEU A 515 -25.65 11.94 29.54
CA LEU A 515 -26.78 12.85 29.73
C LEU A 515 -26.65 14.04 28.77
N ALA A 516 -27.77 14.53 28.25
CA ALA A 516 -27.84 15.79 27.51
C ALA A 516 -28.27 16.95 28.42
N ARG A 517 -27.89 18.18 28.04
CA ARG A 517 -28.38 19.42 28.64
C ARG A 517 -29.69 19.87 28.02
N CYS A 518 -30.51 20.55 28.79
CA CYS A 518 -31.75 21.19 28.35
C CYS A 518 -31.60 21.99 27.05
N THR A 519 -30.50 22.72 26.87
CA THR A 519 -30.20 23.45 25.62
C THR A 519 -30.29 22.60 24.35
N ASN A 520 -30.05 21.29 24.45
CA ASN A 520 -29.93 20.39 23.31
C ASN A 520 -31.27 19.72 22.94
N PHE A 521 -32.24 19.64 23.86
CA PHE A 521 -33.53 18.97 23.65
C PHE A 521 -34.77 19.84 23.91
N ARG A 522 -34.62 21.06 24.44
CA ARG A 522 -35.74 21.97 24.73
C ARG A 522 -36.66 22.20 23.53
N ALA A 523 -36.10 22.36 22.33
CA ALA A 523 -36.90 22.55 21.12
C ALA A 523 -37.80 21.33 20.84
N HIS A 524 -37.21 20.14 20.89
CA HIS A 524 -37.87 18.85 20.64
C HIS A 524 -39.05 18.63 21.60
N ILE A 525 -38.83 18.78 22.92
CA ILE A 525 -39.88 18.53 23.93
C ILE A 525 -41.03 19.54 23.92
N TYR A 526 -40.91 20.70 23.26
CA TYR A 526 -41.93 21.77 23.27
C TYR A 526 -42.58 22.06 21.92
N ASN A 527 -41.90 21.75 20.81
CA ASN A 527 -42.30 22.22 19.48
C ASN A 527 -42.54 21.07 18.48
N GLU A 528 -42.26 19.82 18.85
CA GLU A 528 -42.28 18.67 17.94
C GLU A 528 -43.21 17.55 18.42
N SER A 529 -43.71 16.75 17.48
CA SER A 529 -44.73 15.70 17.72
C SER A 529 -44.23 14.27 17.48
N ASN A 530 -42.94 14.11 17.19
CA ASN A 530 -42.26 12.82 17.04
C ASN A 530 -41.75 12.23 18.38
N ILE A 531 -41.93 12.95 19.50
CA ILE A 531 -41.64 12.48 20.87
C ILE A 531 -42.89 11.96 21.62
N ASP A 532 -42.71 11.00 22.53
CA ASP A 532 -43.69 10.52 23.49
C ASP A 532 -44.16 11.64 24.42
N GLY A 533 -45.48 11.87 24.49
CA GLY A 533 -46.07 12.97 25.24
C GLY A 533 -45.74 12.92 26.74
N PHE A 534 -45.76 11.72 27.35
CA PHE A 534 -45.45 11.57 28.77
C PHE A 534 -43.97 11.85 29.06
N LEU A 535 -43.05 11.37 28.20
CA LEU A 535 -41.64 11.74 28.30
C LEU A 535 -41.47 13.26 28.16
N ALA A 536 -42.11 13.88 27.17
CA ALA A 536 -42.02 15.31 26.93
C ALA A 536 -42.50 16.11 28.15
N GLU A 537 -43.71 15.86 28.68
CA GLU A 537 -44.24 16.47 29.90
C GLU A 537 -43.29 16.28 31.09
N THR A 538 -42.77 15.06 31.27
CA THR A 538 -41.80 14.76 32.33
C THR A 538 -40.52 15.59 32.17
N ARG A 539 -39.99 15.73 30.95
CA ARG A 539 -38.79 16.55 30.69
C ARG A 539 -39.08 18.05 30.85
N GLN A 540 -40.23 18.55 30.40
CA GLN A 540 -40.64 19.96 30.53
C GLN A 540 -40.67 20.39 32.01
N SER A 541 -41.08 19.52 32.93
CA SER A 541 -41.10 19.82 34.38
C SER A 541 -39.73 20.20 34.97
N VAL A 542 -38.64 19.70 34.38
CA VAL A 542 -37.25 20.00 34.77
C VAL A 542 -36.51 20.82 33.71
N CYS A 543 -37.19 21.24 32.64
CA CYS A 543 -36.60 21.90 31.49
C CYS A 543 -37.51 23.04 31.00
N PRO A 544 -37.47 24.22 31.65
CA PRO A 544 -38.37 25.33 31.35
C PRO A 544 -38.29 25.78 29.89
N ARG A 545 -39.43 26.20 29.31
CA ARG A 545 -39.53 26.70 27.93
C ARG A 545 -38.67 27.94 27.64
N THR A 546 -38.42 28.75 28.67
CA THR A 546 -37.63 29.99 28.57
C THR A 546 -36.13 29.66 28.60
N SER A 547 -35.41 29.98 27.52
CA SER A 547 -33.94 29.97 27.49
C SER A 547 -33.35 30.84 28.62
N GLY A 548 -32.21 30.46 29.18
CA GLY A 548 -31.65 31.07 30.39
C GLY A 548 -32.19 30.46 31.70
N SER A 549 -33.26 29.65 31.66
CA SER A 549 -33.82 28.96 32.82
C SER A 549 -33.66 27.44 32.69
N GLY A 550 -32.94 26.83 33.64
CA GLY A 550 -32.68 25.39 33.66
C GLY A 550 -31.79 24.87 32.52
N ASP A 551 -31.07 25.73 31.79
CA ASP A 551 -30.26 25.34 30.60
C ASP A 551 -29.27 24.20 30.86
N ASN A 552 -28.68 24.16 32.06
CA ASN A 552 -27.70 23.14 32.46
C ASN A 552 -28.34 21.90 33.12
N ASN A 553 -29.67 21.84 33.24
CA ASN A 553 -30.35 20.66 33.77
C ASN A 553 -30.12 19.47 32.83
N LEU A 554 -29.80 18.32 33.42
CA LEU A 554 -29.38 17.14 32.69
C LEU A 554 -30.52 16.12 32.64
N ALA A 555 -30.75 15.56 31.45
CA ALA A 555 -31.64 14.42 31.26
C ALA A 555 -30.86 13.27 30.59
N PRO A 556 -31.14 12.01 30.96
CA PRO A 556 -30.45 10.87 30.39
C PRO A 556 -30.88 10.62 28.95
N LEU A 557 -29.91 10.26 28.10
CA LEU A 557 -30.15 9.87 26.71
C LEU A 557 -30.73 8.44 26.62
N ASP A 558 -30.35 7.59 27.57
CA ASP A 558 -30.93 6.26 27.82
C ASP A 558 -31.75 6.29 29.11
N LEU A 559 -33.06 6.07 29.03
CA LEU A 559 -33.97 6.26 30.17
C LEU A 559 -33.84 5.17 31.25
N GLN A 560 -33.22 4.04 30.93
CA GLN A 560 -33.12 2.86 31.77
C GLN A 560 -31.74 2.82 32.43
N THR A 561 -30.68 2.96 31.62
CA THR A 561 -29.31 2.60 32.01
C THR A 561 -28.25 3.59 31.51
N PRO A 562 -28.34 4.90 31.83
CA PRO A 562 -27.49 5.97 31.25
C PRO A 562 -25.99 5.91 31.61
N THR A 563 -25.53 4.81 32.20
CA THR A 563 -24.14 4.54 32.57
C THR A 563 -23.74 3.06 32.32
N ILE A 564 -24.48 2.36 31.46
CA ILE A 564 -24.17 1.02 30.95
C ILE A 564 -24.27 1.11 29.44
N PHE A 565 -23.30 0.53 28.72
CA PHE A 565 -23.31 0.56 27.27
C PHE A 565 -24.09 -0.65 26.72
N GLU A 566 -25.35 -0.45 26.32
CA GLU A 566 -26.23 -1.51 25.82
C GLU A 566 -27.17 -1.01 24.70
N ASN A 567 -28.32 -1.67 24.47
CA ASN A 567 -29.21 -1.35 23.34
C ASN A 567 -30.54 -0.66 23.72
N ASP A 568 -30.73 -0.29 24.98
CA ASP A 568 -31.98 0.32 25.47
C ASP A 568 -32.26 1.72 24.88
N TYR A 569 -31.22 2.49 24.55
CA TYR A 569 -31.31 3.66 23.65
C TYR A 569 -32.19 3.40 22.41
N TYR A 570 -31.96 2.30 21.68
CA TYR A 570 -32.77 1.99 20.49
C TYR A 570 -34.19 1.56 20.84
N ARG A 571 -34.41 0.91 22.00
CA ARG A 571 -35.76 0.62 22.52
C ARG A 571 -36.52 1.91 22.81
N ASN A 572 -35.84 2.93 23.30
CA ASN A 572 -36.43 4.25 23.51
C ASN A 572 -36.85 4.86 22.17
N LEU A 573 -36.00 4.83 21.12
CA LEU A 573 -36.36 5.39 19.80
C LEU A 573 -37.64 4.80 19.20
N VAL A 574 -37.82 3.47 19.26
CA VAL A 574 -39.05 2.81 18.74
C VAL A 574 -40.30 3.12 19.57
N CYS A 575 -40.13 3.55 20.81
CA CYS A 575 -41.20 4.05 21.68
C CYS A 575 -41.42 5.57 21.58
N LYS A 576 -40.82 6.26 20.59
CA LYS A 576 -40.78 7.73 20.47
C LYS A 576 -40.10 8.43 21.66
N LYS A 577 -39.15 7.77 22.31
CA LYS A 577 -38.47 8.25 23.53
C LYS A 577 -37.02 8.69 23.29
N GLY A 578 -36.65 8.99 22.04
CA GLY A 578 -35.42 9.73 21.75
C GLY A 578 -35.45 11.11 22.40
N LEU A 579 -34.39 11.47 23.12
CA LEU A 579 -34.34 12.75 23.84
C LEU A 579 -33.96 13.91 22.91
N LEU A 580 -33.04 13.68 21.97
CA LEU A 580 -32.66 14.68 20.95
C LEU A 580 -33.51 14.47 19.69
N HIS A 581 -33.83 15.56 18.98
CA HIS A 581 -34.47 15.47 17.67
C HIS A 581 -33.66 14.56 16.73
N SER A 582 -32.34 14.77 16.66
CA SER A 582 -31.43 13.95 15.85
C SER A 582 -31.38 12.46 16.23
N ASP A 583 -31.73 12.10 17.47
CA ASP A 583 -31.86 10.69 17.88
C ASP A 583 -33.18 10.11 17.35
N GLN A 584 -34.28 10.84 17.56
CA GLN A 584 -35.60 10.37 17.16
C GLN A 584 -35.77 10.28 15.64
N GLU A 585 -35.05 11.12 14.89
CA GLU A 585 -34.96 11.07 13.42
C GLU A 585 -34.34 9.78 12.86
N LEU A 586 -33.64 8.98 13.68
CA LEU A 586 -33.17 7.65 13.28
C LEU A 586 -34.31 6.62 13.19
N PHE A 587 -35.45 6.89 13.85
CA PHE A 587 -36.66 6.06 13.80
C PHE A 587 -37.91 6.95 13.70
N ASN A 588 -38.19 7.41 12.47
CA ASN A 588 -39.30 8.35 12.20
C ASN A 588 -39.97 8.06 10.83
N GLY A 589 -40.05 6.80 10.42
CA GLY A 589 -40.57 6.38 9.11
C GLY A 589 -39.57 6.51 7.97
N GLY A 590 -38.26 6.48 8.28
CA GLY A 590 -37.17 6.76 7.36
C GLY A 590 -36.38 5.53 6.92
N ALA A 591 -35.31 5.76 6.14
CA ALA A 591 -34.43 4.71 5.62
C ALA A 591 -33.67 3.93 6.73
N THR A 592 -33.54 4.52 7.92
CA THR A 592 -32.80 3.94 9.07
C THR A 592 -33.66 3.06 9.98
N ASP A 593 -34.99 3.11 9.85
CA ASP A 593 -35.93 2.44 10.76
C ASP A 593 -35.67 0.93 10.89
N ALA A 594 -35.35 0.26 9.78
CA ALA A 594 -35.03 -1.17 9.75
C ALA A 594 -33.72 -1.50 10.51
N GLN A 595 -32.73 -0.61 10.47
CA GLN A 595 -31.46 -0.79 11.19
C GLN A 595 -31.65 -0.60 12.70
N VAL A 596 -32.47 0.38 13.10
CA VAL A 596 -32.84 0.58 14.52
C VAL A 596 -33.60 -0.63 15.07
N GLN A 597 -34.58 -1.17 14.34
CA GLN A 597 -35.31 -2.40 14.74
C GLN A 597 -34.38 -3.63 14.87
N SER A 598 -33.36 -3.74 14.03
CA SER A 598 -32.32 -4.76 14.17
C SER A 598 -31.55 -4.61 15.48
N TYR A 599 -31.19 -3.39 15.86
CA TYR A 599 -30.47 -3.12 17.12
C TYR A 599 -31.36 -3.29 18.37
N VAL A 600 -32.66 -2.95 18.32
CA VAL A 600 -33.65 -3.22 19.38
C VAL A 600 -33.72 -4.70 19.75
N THR A 601 -33.69 -5.56 18.73
CA THR A 601 -33.81 -7.02 18.88
C THR A 601 -32.47 -7.72 19.10
N SER A 602 -31.35 -7.09 18.71
CA SER A 602 -30.01 -7.68 18.78
C SER A 602 -28.94 -6.68 19.23
N GLN A 603 -28.61 -6.72 20.52
CA GLN A 603 -27.47 -5.99 21.09
C GLN A 603 -26.13 -6.42 20.46
N SER A 604 -25.98 -7.69 20.06
CA SER A 604 -24.77 -8.17 19.39
C SER A 604 -24.61 -7.63 17.97
N ALA A 605 -25.72 -7.40 17.24
CA ALA A 605 -25.68 -6.70 15.95
C ALA A 605 -25.27 -5.24 16.13
N PHE A 606 -25.86 -4.54 17.12
CA PHE A 606 -25.45 -3.18 17.49
C PHE A 606 -23.96 -3.12 17.82
N PHE A 607 -23.46 -4.00 18.70
CA PHE A 607 -22.06 -4.00 19.11
C PHE A 607 -21.09 -4.27 17.96
N ALA A 608 -21.42 -5.19 17.04
CA ALA A 608 -20.59 -5.48 15.87
C ALA A 608 -20.49 -4.29 14.91
N ASP A 609 -21.60 -3.59 14.69
CA ASP A 609 -21.64 -2.41 13.83
C ASP A 609 -21.01 -1.18 14.52
N PHE A 610 -21.17 -1.03 15.84
CA PHE A 610 -20.49 0.01 16.63
C PHE A 610 -18.96 -0.18 16.55
N VAL A 611 -18.46 -1.42 16.76
CA VAL A 611 -17.04 -1.75 16.58
C VAL A 611 -16.55 -1.40 15.17
N THR A 612 -17.33 -1.73 14.13
CA THR A 612 -17.01 -1.40 12.73
C THR A 612 -16.86 0.11 12.54
N ALA A 613 -17.83 0.87 13.04
CA ALA A 613 -17.91 2.31 12.87
C ALA A 613 -16.86 3.07 13.70
N SER A 614 -16.61 2.66 14.95
CA SER A 614 -15.56 3.23 15.81
C SER A 614 -14.16 2.91 15.28
N SER A 615 -13.93 1.66 14.82
CA SER A 615 -12.67 1.25 14.18
C SER A 615 -12.33 2.10 12.95
N SER A 616 -13.35 2.66 12.31
CA SER A 616 -13.24 3.41 11.06
C SER A 616 -13.33 4.93 11.26
N THR A 617 -13.93 5.40 12.38
CA THR A 617 -13.81 6.79 12.86
C THR A 617 -12.35 7.13 13.15
N LEU A 618 -11.59 6.16 13.68
CA LEU A 618 -10.14 6.21 13.87
C LEU A 618 -9.33 6.53 12.59
N HIS A 619 -9.93 6.43 11.40
CA HIS A 619 -9.30 6.74 10.10
C HIS A 619 -9.64 8.12 9.54
N ILE A 620 -10.49 8.91 10.21
CA ILE A 620 -10.90 10.24 9.69
C ILE A 620 -9.71 11.18 9.49
N LEU A 621 -8.61 11.00 10.24
CA LEU A 621 -7.33 11.70 10.03
C LEU A 621 -6.79 11.59 8.58
N LEU A 622 -7.05 10.46 7.93
CA LEU A 622 -6.62 10.21 6.57
C LEU A 622 -7.37 11.14 5.58
N LEU A 623 -8.65 11.46 5.84
CA LEU A 623 -9.49 12.29 4.98
C LEU A 623 -8.93 13.70 4.79
N TYR A 624 -8.48 14.32 5.88
CA TYR A 624 -7.91 15.66 5.88
C TYR A 624 -6.44 15.70 5.39
N THR A 625 -5.80 14.54 5.23
CA THR A 625 -4.42 14.40 4.74
C THR A 625 -4.30 13.78 3.34
N GLY A 626 -5.42 13.59 2.63
CA GLY A 626 -5.45 13.09 1.24
C GLY A 626 -5.33 11.57 1.09
N LEU A 627 -5.71 10.81 2.12
CA LEU A 627 -5.69 9.35 2.16
C LEU A 627 -7.13 8.84 2.46
N ARG A 628 -7.69 7.90 1.69
CA ARG A 628 -8.95 7.20 2.05
C ARG A 628 -8.70 5.69 2.14
N GLU A 629 -8.70 5.14 3.36
CA GLU A 629 -8.95 3.69 3.56
C GLU A 629 -10.47 3.45 3.46
N ASN A 630 -10.91 2.58 2.54
CA ASN A 630 -12.32 2.16 2.46
C ASN A 630 -12.65 1.13 3.55
N ARG A 631 -13.73 1.37 4.29
CA ARG A 631 -14.23 0.50 5.37
C ARG A 631 -14.85 -0.78 4.80
N ILE A 632 -14.26 -1.96 5.06
CA ILE A 632 -15.02 -3.17 5.43
C ILE A 632 -14.21 -3.91 6.50
N ASN A 633 -14.91 -4.38 7.52
CA ASN A 633 -14.35 -4.84 8.79
C ASN A 633 -13.61 -6.20 8.69
N ARG A 634 -12.29 -6.21 8.92
CA ARG A 634 -11.53 -7.37 9.44
C ARG A 634 -10.38 -6.90 10.33
N SER A 635 -10.46 -7.23 11.61
CA SER A 635 -9.40 -7.02 12.60
C SER A 635 -8.14 -7.79 12.21
N MET A 636 -7.07 -7.08 11.85
CA MET A 636 -5.74 -7.67 11.65
C MET A 636 -4.95 -7.61 12.97
N ALA A 637 -4.99 -8.70 13.74
CA ALA A 637 -4.10 -8.90 14.87
C ALA A 637 -2.77 -9.52 14.44
N CYS A 638 -1.66 -9.10 15.06
CA CYS A 638 -0.39 -9.84 14.99
C CYS A 638 -0.57 -11.25 15.58
N PRO A 639 0.01 -12.31 14.97
CA PRO A 639 -0.30 -13.67 15.35
C PRO A 639 0.38 -14.12 16.65
N SER A 640 -0.44 -14.67 17.56
CA SER A 640 -0.04 -15.63 18.60
C SER A 640 -1.05 -16.80 18.60
N GLY A 641 -0.60 -18.02 18.86
CA GLY A 641 -1.41 -19.25 18.65
C GLY A 641 -2.38 -19.60 19.80
N THR A 642 -3.12 -20.72 19.79
CA THR A 642 -3.15 -21.90 18.90
C THR A 642 -4.46 -22.70 19.07
N SER A 643 -4.80 -23.50 18.04
CA SER A 643 -5.51 -24.81 18.10
C SER A 643 -7.05 -24.94 18.15
N LEU A 644 -7.50 -26.01 17.48
CA LEU A 644 -8.85 -26.64 17.37
C LEU A 644 -9.99 -25.88 16.66
N ALA A 645 -10.13 -26.10 15.34
CA ALA A 645 -11.44 -26.17 14.64
C ALA A 645 -11.34 -26.74 13.20
N LEU A 646 -10.83 -27.97 13.01
CA LEU A 646 -10.68 -28.61 11.68
C LEU A 646 -12.01 -29.02 11.01
N LEU A 647 -13.17 -28.51 11.49
CA LEU A 647 -14.51 -28.89 11.04
C LEU A 647 -15.31 -27.75 10.41
N LEU A 648 -14.77 -26.52 10.37
CA LEU A 648 -15.45 -25.35 9.79
C LEU A 648 -15.01 -25.01 8.34
N LEU A 649 -14.12 -25.84 7.75
CA LEU A 649 -13.43 -25.54 6.49
C LEU A 649 -14.26 -25.72 5.21
N LEU A 650 -15.54 -26.11 5.30
CA LEU A 650 -16.39 -26.44 4.14
C LEU A 650 -17.58 -25.49 3.89
N LEU A 651 -17.73 -24.42 4.68
CA LEU A 651 -18.88 -23.50 4.57
C LEU A 651 -18.53 -22.00 4.46
N LEU A 652 -17.25 -21.64 4.35
CA LEU A 652 -16.81 -20.23 4.22
C LEU A 652 -16.19 -19.94 2.85
N ALA A 653 -16.94 -20.20 1.78
CA ALA A 653 -16.75 -19.54 0.48
C ALA A 653 -17.25 -18.08 0.54
N GLY A 654 -16.67 -17.29 1.46
CA GLY A 654 -16.97 -15.86 1.63
C GLY A 654 -16.07 -15.02 0.74
N THR A 655 -16.68 -14.13 -0.05
CA THR A 655 -16.00 -13.31 -1.07
C THR A 655 -14.89 -12.43 -0.50
N SER A 656 -13.69 -12.52 -1.10
CA SER A 656 -12.56 -11.63 -0.80
C SER A 656 -12.70 -10.31 -1.55
N SER A 657 -12.91 -9.22 -0.81
CA SER A 657 -12.77 -7.86 -1.35
C SER A 657 -11.31 -7.45 -1.24
N ALA A 658 -10.55 -7.63 -2.32
CA ALA A 658 -9.13 -7.32 -2.33
C ALA A 658 -8.90 -5.82 -2.68
N GLN A 659 -8.15 -5.14 -1.82
CA GLN A 659 -7.69 -3.76 -2.04
C GLN A 659 -6.63 -3.71 -3.15
N LEU A 660 -6.41 -2.53 -3.75
CA LEU A 660 -5.35 -2.37 -4.74
C LEU A 660 -3.98 -2.68 -4.11
N SER A 661 -3.25 -3.62 -4.72
CA SER A 661 -1.92 -4.03 -4.30
C SER A 661 -1.02 -4.18 -5.52
N THR A 662 0.27 -3.88 -5.35
CA THR A 662 1.30 -4.15 -6.36
C THR A 662 1.51 -5.66 -6.57
N SER A 663 0.99 -6.50 -5.67
CA SER A 663 1.03 -7.98 -5.74
C SER A 663 -0.31 -8.65 -6.02
N PHE A 664 -1.41 -7.91 -6.29
CA PHE A 664 -2.77 -8.47 -6.38
C PHE A 664 -2.89 -9.66 -7.36
N TYR A 665 -2.24 -9.55 -8.52
CA TYR A 665 -2.25 -10.59 -9.55
C TYR A 665 -1.10 -11.61 -9.44
N SER A 666 -0.25 -11.53 -8.41
CA SER A 666 0.95 -12.39 -8.30
C SER A 666 0.63 -13.89 -8.26
N GLU A 667 -0.51 -14.28 -7.67
CA GLU A 667 -0.96 -15.67 -7.58
C GLU A 667 -2.02 -15.98 -8.66
N SER A 668 -2.97 -15.07 -8.88
CA SER A 668 -4.12 -15.29 -9.77
C SER A 668 -3.82 -15.06 -11.25
N CYS A 669 -2.80 -14.25 -11.58
CA CYS A 669 -2.34 -14.00 -12.94
C CYS A 669 -0.87 -13.53 -13.00
N PRO A 670 0.11 -14.39 -12.66
CA PRO A 670 1.53 -14.02 -12.68
C PRO A 670 2.02 -13.57 -14.08
N GLY A 671 1.32 -13.97 -15.15
CA GLY A 671 1.61 -13.56 -16.52
C GLY A 671 1.18 -12.14 -16.92
N VAL A 672 0.37 -11.43 -16.11
CA VAL A 672 -0.25 -10.15 -16.52
C VAL A 672 0.77 -9.13 -17.03
N TYR A 673 1.82 -8.88 -16.24
CA TYR A 673 2.81 -7.85 -16.56
C TYR A 673 3.62 -8.20 -17.81
N HIS A 674 3.84 -9.48 -18.09
CA HIS A 674 4.52 -9.92 -19.31
C HIS A 674 3.61 -9.76 -20.55
N ALA A 675 2.34 -10.16 -20.44
CA ALA A 675 1.36 -10.03 -21.52
C ALA A 675 1.13 -8.56 -21.92
N VAL A 676 0.94 -7.67 -20.94
CA VAL A 676 0.80 -6.22 -21.19
C VAL A 676 2.07 -5.66 -21.83
N LYS A 677 3.23 -5.90 -21.21
CA LYS A 677 4.52 -5.37 -21.67
C LYS A 677 4.86 -5.81 -23.10
N SER A 678 4.57 -7.06 -23.45
CA SER A 678 4.82 -7.61 -24.80
C SER A 678 4.04 -6.86 -25.88
N VAL A 679 2.72 -6.69 -25.71
CA VAL A 679 1.88 -5.96 -26.66
C VAL A 679 2.26 -4.48 -26.71
N MET A 680 2.54 -3.86 -25.56
CA MET A 680 2.94 -2.45 -25.48
C MET A 680 4.28 -2.18 -26.19
N HIS A 681 5.28 -3.06 -26.05
CA HIS A 681 6.52 -2.95 -26.82
C HIS A 681 6.27 -3.04 -28.33
N SER A 682 5.46 -3.99 -28.80
CA SER A 682 5.15 -4.16 -30.22
C SER A 682 4.42 -2.94 -30.81
N ALA A 683 3.42 -2.42 -30.08
CA ALA A 683 2.64 -1.26 -30.51
C ALA A 683 3.48 0.03 -30.54
N ILE A 684 4.32 0.27 -29.53
CA ILE A 684 5.20 1.44 -29.45
C ILE A 684 6.37 1.35 -30.45
N ALA A 685 6.85 0.15 -30.78
CA ALA A 685 7.83 -0.06 -31.84
C ALA A 685 7.24 0.27 -33.23
N THR A 686 5.94 0.02 -33.44
CA THR A 686 5.24 0.34 -34.69
C THR A 686 4.91 1.83 -34.79
N ASP A 687 4.37 2.45 -33.73
CA ASP A 687 4.15 3.89 -33.65
C ASP A 687 4.44 4.38 -32.23
N ARG A 688 5.56 5.11 -32.06
CA ARG A 688 5.99 5.60 -30.75
C ARG A 688 4.96 6.52 -30.08
N ARG A 689 4.02 7.11 -30.83
CA ARG A 689 2.95 7.96 -30.28
C ARG A 689 1.91 7.14 -29.49
N VAL A 690 1.86 5.82 -29.66
CA VAL A 690 0.99 4.92 -28.87
C VAL A 690 1.19 5.15 -27.37
N GLY A 691 2.44 5.31 -26.90
CA GLY A 691 2.66 5.52 -25.47
C GLY A 691 2.03 6.81 -24.94
N ALA A 692 2.03 7.89 -25.74
CA ALA A 692 1.33 9.13 -25.39
C ALA A 692 -0.20 8.96 -25.43
N PHE A 693 -0.71 8.17 -26.37
CA PHE A 693 -2.15 7.88 -26.44
C PHE A 693 -2.62 7.08 -25.22
N ILE A 694 -1.88 6.05 -24.80
CA ILE A 694 -2.26 5.21 -23.65
C ILE A 694 -2.09 5.95 -22.32
N LEU A 695 -1.01 6.70 -22.14
CA LEU A 695 -0.84 7.57 -20.96
C LEU A 695 -2.01 8.56 -20.83
N ARG A 696 -2.42 9.17 -21.96
CA ARG A 696 -3.58 10.06 -22.02
C ARG A 696 -4.89 9.35 -21.70
N LEU A 697 -5.13 8.13 -22.21
CA LEU A 697 -6.33 7.36 -21.87
C LEU A 697 -6.43 7.14 -20.35
N PHE A 698 -5.33 6.81 -19.67
CA PHE A 698 -5.37 6.60 -18.22
C PHE A 698 -5.66 7.89 -17.43
N PHE A 699 -5.07 9.02 -17.81
CA PHE A 699 -5.41 10.33 -17.22
C PHE A 699 -6.90 10.66 -17.44
N HIS A 700 -7.39 10.50 -18.67
CA HIS A 700 -8.76 10.83 -19.05
C HIS A 700 -9.80 9.93 -18.38
N ASP A 701 -9.46 8.69 -18.04
CA ASP A 701 -10.32 7.76 -17.29
C ASP A 701 -10.42 8.21 -15.83
N CYS A 702 -9.26 8.36 -15.17
CA CYS A 702 -9.17 8.71 -13.75
C CYS A 702 -9.86 10.03 -13.38
N PHE A 703 -9.87 11.04 -14.26
CA PHE A 703 -10.43 12.36 -13.99
C PHE A 703 -11.97 12.44 -14.09
N VAL A 704 -12.67 11.42 -14.60
CA VAL A 704 -14.13 11.50 -14.82
C VAL A 704 -14.90 11.00 -13.61
N GLN A 705 -14.82 9.70 -13.34
CA GLN A 705 -15.56 9.03 -12.26
C GLN A 705 -14.65 8.05 -11.46
N GLY A 706 -13.34 8.18 -11.61
CA GLY A 706 -12.32 7.31 -11.02
C GLY A 706 -11.60 6.47 -12.06
N CYS A 707 -10.46 5.89 -11.68
CA CYS A 707 -9.71 4.97 -12.55
C CYS A 707 -10.42 3.62 -12.63
N ASP A 708 -11.50 3.52 -13.41
CA ASP A 708 -12.40 2.37 -13.46
C ASP A 708 -12.64 1.82 -14.90
N ALA A 709 -11.89 2.33 -15.88
CA ALA A 709 -12.02 2.02 -17.30
C ALA A 709 -13.42 2.30 -17.89
N SER A 710 -14.18 3.24 -17.33
CA SER A 710 -15.42 3.80 -17.91
C SER A 710 -15.16 4.43 -19.28
N LEU A 711 -14.02 5.12 -19.47
CA LEU A 711 -13.60 5.70 -20.76
C LEU A 711 -13.53 4.68 -21.89
N LEU A 712 -13.32 3.40 -21.57
CA LEU A 712 -13.20 2.33 -22.55
C LEU A 712 -14.55 1.81 -23.05
N LEU A 713 -15.69 2.15 -22.44
CA LEU A 713 -17.02 1.73 -22.91
C LEU A 713 -17.41 2.39 -24.25
N ASP A 714 -18.10 1.66 -25.11
CA ASP A 714 -18.81 2.21 -26.28
C ASP A 714 -20.22 2.65 -25.87
N ASP A 715 -20.79 3.61 -26.62
CA ASP A 715 -22.18 4.07 -26.44
C ASP A 715 -23.19 2.91 -26.52
N THR A 716 -24.25 2.98 -25.72
CA THR A 716 -25.35 2.00 -25.72
C THR A 716 -26.70 2.73 -25.85
N PRO A 717 -27.82 2.01 -26.13
CA PRO A 717 -29.15 2.63 -26.11
C PRO A 717 -29.57 3.22 -24.75
N SER A 718 -28.91 2.84 -23.65
CA SER A 718 -29.25 3.26 -22.29
C SER A 718 -28.28 4.27 -21.66
N PHE A 719 -27.09 4.48 -22.22
CA PHE A 719 -26.18 5.56 -21.82
C PHE A 719 -25.19 5.93 -22.94
N GLN A 720 -24.77 7.21 -22.96
CA GLN A 720 -23.72 7.71 -23.84
C GLN A 720 -22.34 7.59 -23.16
N GLY A 721 -21.35 7.06 -23.89
CA GLY A 721 -20.00 6.87 -23.39
C GLY A 721 -19.12 8.12 -23.53
N GLU A 722 -18.04 8.14 -22.75
CA GLU A 722 -17.12 9.28 -22.66
C GLU A 722 -16.33 9.54 -23.94
N LYS A 723 -16.18 8.55 -24.82
CA LYS A 723 -15.45 8.67 -26.09
C LYS A 723 -15.98 9.78 -27.01
N MET A 724 -17.27 10.10 -26.87
CA MET A 724 -17.96 11.12 -27.65
C MET A 724 -17.99 12.49 -26.98
N ALA A 725 -17.55 12.61 -25.72
CA ALA A 725 -17.41 13.89 -25.02
C ALA A 725 -16.35 14.79 -25.69
N THR A 726 -16.49 16.10 -25.52
CA THR A 726 -15.68 17.13 -26.20
C THR A 726 -14.17 16.89 -26.13
N PRO A 727 -13.55 16.61 -24.97
CA PRO A 727 -12.10 16.38 -24.91
C PRO A 727 -11.66 15.07 -25.57
N ASN A 728 -12.55 14.09 -25.77
CA ASN A 728 -12.23 12.76 -26.30
C ASN A 728 -12.54 12.60 -27.79
N LYS A 729 -13.63 13.22 -28.28
CA LYS A 729 -14.21 13.03 -29.62
C LYS A 729 -13.21 13.31 -30.74
N GLY A 730 -12.78 12.26 -31.44
CA GLY A 730 -11.81 12.35 -32.53
C GLY A 730 -10.41 12.80 -32.10
N SER A 731 -10.07 12.67 -30.81
CA SER A 731 -8.76 13.00 -30.25
C SER A 731 -8.17 11.85 -29.41
N ALA A 732 -9.00 11.16 -28.62
CA ALA A 732 -8.61 9.97 -27.86
C ALA A 732 -8.31 8.81 -28.81
N ARG A 733 -7.21 8.10 -28.56
CA ARG A 733 -6.64 7.07 -29.46
C ARG A 733 -6.06 5.94 -28.62
N GLY A 734 -5.74 4.81 -29.25
CA GLY A 734 -5.12 3.67 -28.57
C GLY A 734 -6.10 2.62 -28.02
N PHE A 735 -7.42 2.84 -28.13
CA PHE A 735 -8.43 1.85 -27.71
C PHE A 735 -8.17 0.44 -28.27
N HIS A 736 -7.84 0.32 -29.57
CA HIS A 736 -7.51 -0.97 -30.20
C HIS A 736 -6.22 -1.62 -29.65
N VAL A 737 -5.28 -0.83 -29.10
CA VAL A 737 -4.09 -1.35 -28.42
C VAL A 737 -4.49 -1.92 -27.06
N ILE A 738 -5.37 -1.25 -26.33
CA ILE A 738 -5.95 -1.78 -25.08
C ILE A 738 -6.78 -3.05 -25.35
N ASP A 739 -7.56 -3.10 -26.43
CA ASP A 739 -8.26 -4.33 -26.85
C ASP A 739 -7.28 -5.48 -27.15
N ALA A 740 -6.15 -5.20 -27.80
CA ALA A 740 -5.10 -6.19 -28.07
C ALA A 740 -4.36 -6.64 -26.80
N VAL A 741 -4.02 -5.71 -25.91
CA VAL A 741 -3.44 -6.00 -24.59
C VAL A 741 -4.39 -6.88 -23.79
N LYS A 742 -5.68 -6.50 -23.72
CA LYS A 742 -6.71 -7.26 -23.01
C LYS A 742 -6.86 -8.66 -23.60
N SER A 743 -6.85 -8.79 -24.92
CA SER A 743 -6.90 -10.11 -25.59
C SER A 743 -5.70 -10.99 -25.23
N ALA A 744 -4.49 -10.41 -25.17
CA ALA A 744 -3.29 -11.12 -24.73
C ALA A 744 -3.36 -11.51 -23.25
N VAL A 745 -3.91 -10.66 -22.38
CA VAL A 745 -4.11 -10.94 -20.96
C VAL A 745 -5.18 -12.02 -20.73
N GLU A 746 -6.31 -11.98 -21.46
CA GLU A 746 -7.35 -13.02 -21.39
C GLU A 746 -6.85 -14.38 -21.90
N ASN A 747 -5.92 -14.42 -22.85
CA ASN A 747 -5.30 -15.68 -23.30
C ASN A 747 -4.41 -16.34 -22.23
N VAL A 748 -3.87 -15.56 -21.28
CA VAL A 748 -3.00 -16.07 -20.20
C VAL A 748 -3.78 -16.25 -18.89
N CYS A 749 -4.78 -15.41 -18.64
CA CYS A 749 -5.57 -15.36 -17.40
C CYS A 749 -7.04 -15.01 -17.66
N PRO A 750 -7.84 -15.94 -18.22
CA PRO A 750 -9.22 -15.66 -18.63
C PRO A 750 -10.09 -15.13 -17.47
N GLY A 751 -10.68 -13.96 -17.62
CA GLY A 751 -11.61 -13.35 -16.67
C GLY A 751 -11.00 -12.91 -15.33
N VAL A 752 -9.67 -12.81 -15.20
CA VAL A 752 -8.99 -12.46 -13.94
C VAL A 752 -8.67 -10.97 -13.81
N VAL A 753 -8.22 -10.32 -14.89
CA VAL A 753 -7.64 -8.97 -14.85
C VAL A 753 -8.62 -7.94 -15.41
N SER A 754 -8.89 -6.87 -14.67
CA SER A 754 -9.79 -5.79 -15.13
C SER A 754 -9.21 -4.99 -16.31
N CYS A 755 -10.05 -4.38 -17.14
CA CYS A 755 -9.59 -3.43 -18.13
C CYS A 755 -8.99 -2.16 -17.50
N ALA A 756 -9.47 -1.77 -16.32
CA ALA A 756 -8.90 -0.68 -15.51
C ALA A 756 -7.43 -0.94 -15.14
N ASP A 757 -7.10 -2.15 -14.68
CA ASP A 757 -5.70 -2.52 -14.39
C ASP A 757 -4.86 -2.70 -15.67
N VAL A 758 -5.44 -3.24 -16.74
CA VAL A 758 -4.79 -3.29 -18.06
C VAL A 758 -4.38 -1.87 -18.50
N LEU A 759 -5.27 -0.88 -18.37
CA LEU A 759 -5.00 0.50 -18.74
C LEU A 759 -3.91 1.12 -17.84
N ALA A 760 -3.98 0.90 -16.52
CA ALA A 760 -2.98 1.39 -15.56
C ALA A 760 -1.57 0.80 -15.81
N ILE A 761 -1.45 -0.51 -16.04
CA ILE A 761 -0.17 -1.16 -16.37
C ILE A 761 0.34 -0.66 -17.73
N ALA A 762 -0.54 -0.56 -18.74
CA ALA A 762 -0.17 -0.11 -20.07
C ALA A 762 0.29 1.36 -20.09
N ALA A 763 -0.28 2.23 -19.25
CA ALA A 763 0.19 3.61 -19.07
C ALA A 763 1.58 3.68 -18.43
N ARG A 764 1.86 2.83 -17.43
CA ARG A 764 3.21 2.68 -16.86
C ARG A 764 4.22 2.20 -17.90
N ASP A 765 3.91 1.11 -18.59
CA ASP A 765 4.78 0.56 -19.64
C ASP A 765 5.03 1.58 -20.75
N SER A 766 4.03 2.39 -21.11
CA SER A 766 4.17 3.49 -22.08
C SER A 766 5.25 4.49 -21.71
N VAL A 767 5.31 4.93 -20.45
CA VAL A 767 6.32 5.88 -19.97
C VAL A 767 7.70 5.24 -19.95
N VAL A 768 7.80 4.02 -19.39
CA VAL A 768 9.09 3.29 -19.28
C VAL A 768 9.69 2.98 -20.65
N ILE A 769 8.89 2.49 -21.61
CA ILE A 769 9.37 2.14 -22.96
C ILE A 769 9.84 3.39 -23.73
N LEU A 770 9.26 4.56 -23.43
CA LEU A 770 9.66 5.84 -24.03
C LEU A 770 10.80 6.54 -23.27
N GLY A 771 11.39 5.92 -22.24
CA GLY A 771 12.59 6.40 -21.53
C GLY A 771 12.34 7.15 -20.22
N GLY A 772 11.09 7.16 -19.74
CA GLY A 772 10.68 7.78 -18.48
C GLY A 772 10.86 6.88 -17.26
N PRO A 773 10.43 7.33 -16.08
CA PRO A 773 10.60 6.57 -14.84
C PRO A 773 9.69 5.34 -14.76
N ASN A 774 10.11 4.35 -13.98
CA ASN A 774 9.30 3.20 -13.60
C ASN A 774 8.68 3.41 -12.21
N TRP A 775 7.48 2.85 -12.00
CA TRP A 775 6.85 2.75 -10.69
C TRP A 775 6.06 1.45 -10.57
N ASP A 776 5.75 1.07 -9.33
CA ASP A 776 4.92 -0.08 -9.04
C ASP A 776 3.44 0.30 -9.14
N VAL A 777 2.76 -0.24 -10.15
CA VAL A 777 1.32 -0.04 -10.34
C VAL A 777 0.57 -0.87 -9.30
N LYS A 778 -0.11 -0.21 -8.35
CA LYS A 778 -1.12 -0.87 -7.53
C LYS A 778 -2.25 -1.33 -8.44
N VAL A 779 -2.62 -2.61 -8.39
CA VAL A 779 -3.62 -3.24 -9.26
C VAL A 779 -4.62 -4.05 -8.43
N GLY A 780 -5.76 -4.41 -9.03
CA GLY A 780 -6.90 -5.01 -8.33
C GLY A 780 -8.24 -4.31 -8.56
N ARG A 781 -8.27 -3.37 -9.51
CA ARG A 781 -9.45 -2.59 -9.88
C ARG A 781 -10.56 -3.51 -10.40
N ARG A 782 -11.75 -2.94 -10.47
CA ARG A 782 -12.89 -3.45 -11.21
C ARG A 782 -13.26 -2.48 -12.31
N ASP A 783 -13.84 -3.03 -13.35
CA ASP A 783 -14.36 -2.29 -14.47
C ASP A 783 -15.72 -1.69 -14.14
N SER A 784 -15.90 -0.42 -14.50
CA SER A 784 -17.18 0.25 -14.40
C SER A 784 -18.27 -0.43 -15.23
N THR A 785 -19.51 -0.25 -14.78
CA THR A 785 -20.72 -0.64 -15.52
C THR A 785 -21.40 0.55 -16.21
N THR A 786 -20.88 1.76 -16.00
CA THR A 786 -21.39 3.02 -16.56
C THR A 786 -20.23 3.89 -17.04
N ALA A 787 -20.54 4.94 -17.79
CA ALA A 787 -19.61 6.00 -18.16
C ALA A 787 -20.33 7.35 -18.09
N SER A 788 -19.59 8.45 -17.93
CA SER A 788 -20.17 9.78 -17.73
C SER A 788 -19.76 10.77 -18.83
N PHE A 789 -20.59 10.89 -19.88
CA PHE A 789 -20.38 11.86 -20.96
C PHE A 789 -20.24 13.30 -20.42
N ASP A 790 -21.13 13.71 -19.51
CA ASP A 790 -21.09 15.05 -18.91
C ASP A 790 -19.88 15.21 -17.99
N GLY A 791 -19.58 14.22 -17.13
CA GLY A 791 -18.37 14.23 -16.30
C GLY A 791 -17.07 14.33 -17.12
N ALA A 792 -17.02 13.77 -18.33
CA ALA A 792 -15.90 13.97 -19.24
C ALA A 792 -15.83 15.35 -19.88
N ASN A 793 -16.95 16.08 -20.02
CA ASN A 793 -16.91 17.49 -20.42
C ASN A 793 -16.55 18.42 -19.26
N ASP A 794 -16.98 18.08 -18.04
CA ASP A 794 -16.90 18.96 -16.86
C ASP A 794 -15.59 18.81 -16.07
N ASN A 795 -15.08 17.57 -15.93
CA ASN A 795 -13.97 17.28 -15.01
C ASN A 795 -12.58 17.23 -15.68
N ILE A 796 -12.50 17.02 -17.01
CA ILE A 796 -11.23 16.93 -17.73
C ILE A 796 -10.74 18.34 -18.07
N PRO A 797 -9.56 18.79 -17.58
CA PRO A 797 -9.07 20.15 -17.83
C PRO A 797 -8.92 20.45 -19.34
N PRO A 798 -9.59 21.48 -19.88
CA PRO A 798 -9.40 21.90 -21.26
C PRO A 798 -8.05 22.63 -21.42
N PRO A 799 -7.48 22.67 -22.64
CA PRO A 799 -6.17 23.28 -22.93
C PRO A 799 -6.13 24.81 -22.76
N THR A 800 -7.24 25.42 -22.37
CA THR A 800 -7.47 26.87 -22.23
C THR A 800 -7.67 27.31 -20.78
N TYR A 801 -7.48 26.43 -19.80
CA TYR A 801 -7.51 26.83 -18.38
C TYR A 801 -6.27 27.61 -17.97
N ASP A 802 -6.49 28.65 -17.16
CA ASP A 802 -5.44 29.34 -16.41
C ASP A 802 -4.94 28.51 -15.21
N LEU A 803 -3.87 28.97 -14.57
CA LEU A 803 -3.26 28.29 -13.43
C LEU A 803 -4.22 28.08 -12.25
N ALA A 804 -5.18 28.99 -12.03
CA ALA A 804 -6.13 28.90 -10.93
C ALA A 804 -7.17 27.79 -11.19
N ASN A 805 -7.72 27.74 -12.40
CA ASN A 805 -8.66 26.71 -12.84
C ASN A 805 -8.00 25.32 -12.92
N LEU A 806 -6.75 25.24 -13.41
CA LEU A 806 -5.95 24.01 -13.34
C LEU A 806 -5.77 23.53 -11.90
N THR A 807 -5.36 24.44 -10.99
CA THR A 807 -5.14 24.10 -9.57
C THR A 807 -6.44 23.62 -8.91
N SER A 808 -7.56 24.28 -9.18
CA SER A 808 -8.89 23.89 -8.68
C SER A 808 -9.33 22.51 -9.20
N SER A 809 -9.17 22.26 -10.50
CA SER A 809 -9.56 20.99 -11.15
C SER A 809 -8.74 19.80 -10.63
N PHE A 810 -7.43 19.96 -10.43
CA PHE A 810 -6.61 18.91 -9.81
C PHE A 810 -6.92 18.73 -8.32
N ALA A 811 -7.16 19.81 -7.58
CA ALA A 811 -7.56 19.73 -6.17
C ALA A 811 -8.90 19.01 -5.96
N ALA A 812 -9.86 19.16 -6.88
CA ALA A 812 -11.11 18.41 -6.88
C ALA A 812 -10.91 16.89 -7.00
N GLN A 813 -9.81 16.46 -7.62
CA GLN A 813 -9.39 15.05 -7.71
C GLN A 813 -8.44 14.62 -6.58
N GLY A 814 -8.26 15.45 -5.54
CA GLY A 814 -7.35 15.19 -4.42
C GLY A 814 -5.86 15.33 -4.76
N LEU A 815 -5.51 15.92 -5.91
CA LEU A 815 -4.14 16.14 -6.35
C LEU A 815 -3.67 17.56 -5.99
N SER A 816 -2.45 17.69 -5.47
CA SER A 816 -1.88 19.00 -5.14
C SER A 816 -1.41 19.76 -6.39
N GLN A 817 -1.19 21.06 -6.27
CA GLN A 817 -0.55 21.86 -7.33
C GLN A 817 0.83 21.28 -7.72
N LYS A 818 1.54 20.64 -6.78
CA LYS A 818 2.80 19.95 -7.06
C LYS A 818 2.60 18.75 -7.99
N ASP A 819 1.58 17.94 -7.71
CA ASP A 819 1.21 16.77 -8.52
C ASP A 819 0.72 17.19 -9.91
N MET A 820 -0.02 18.30 -10.00
CA MET A 820 -0.47 18.91 -11.26
C MET A 820 0.69 19.28 -12.19
N VAL A 821 1.65 20.07 -11.70
CA VAL A 821 2.83 20.47 -12.50
C VAL A 821 3.64 19.24 -12.91
N ALA A 822 3.74 18.22 -12.05
CA ALA A 822 4.40 16.96 -12.39
C ALA A 822 3.67 16.21 -13.51
N LEU A 823 2.37 15.94 -13.35
CA LEU A 823 1.55 15.18 -14.30
C LEU A 823 1.43 15.85 -15.66
N ALA A 824 1.41 17.19 -15.72
CA ALA A 824 1.48 17.95 -16.97
C ALA A 824 2.74 17.60 -17.80
N GLY A 825 3.83 17.19 -17.14
CA GLY A 825 5.02 16.65 -17.78
C GLY A 825 4.78 15.43 -18.68
N GLY A 826 3.62 14.76 -18.60
CA GLY A 826 3.19 13.77 -19.59
C GLY A 826 3.17 14.31 -21.03
N HIS A 827 3.02 15.63 -21.20
CA HIS A 827 3.12 16.34 -22.47
C HIS A 827 4.55 16.40 -23.06
N THR A 828 5.57 15.82 -22.41
CA THR A 828 6.86 15.50 -23.06
C THR A 828 6.70 14.54 -24.24
N ILE A 829 5.61 13.77 -24.31
CA ILE A 829 5.29 12.89 -25.44
C ILE A 829 3.93 13.23 -26.04
N GLY A 830 3.83 13.07 -27.36
CA GLY A 830 2.58 13.26 -28.10
C GLY A 830 2.43 14.60 -28.83
N LEU A 831 1.26 14.76 -29.43
CA LEU A 831 0.93 15.85 -30.36
C LEU A 831 -0.46 16.39 -30.04
N ALA A 832 -0.63 17.71 -30.08
CA ALA A 832 -1.93 18.37 -30.00
C ALA A 832 -2.49 18.70 -31.39
N ARG A 833 -3.82 18.82 -31.50
CA ARG A 833 -4.52 19.33 -32.69
C ARG A 833 -4.60 20.85 -32.66
N CYS A 834 -4.60 21.48 -33.84
CA CYS A 834 -4.77 22.93 -34.03
C CYS A 834 -5.97 23.51 -33.24
N THR A 835 -7.09 22.79 -33.14
CA THR A 835 -8.25 23.18 -32.30
C THR A 835 -7.88 23.52 -30.86
N ASN A 836 -6.88 22.84 -30.29
CA ASN A 836 -6.55 22.89 -28.87
C ASN A 836 -5.58 24.05 -28.54
N PHE A 837 -4.79 24.51 -29.52
CA PHE A 837 -3.81 25.59 -29.33
C PHE A 837 -4.12 26.87 -30.12
N ARG A 838 -5.11 26.88 -31.02
CA ARG A 838 -5.44 28.05 -31.85
C ARG A 838 -5.68 29.32 -31.03
N ALA A 839 -6.43 29.22 -29.92
CA ALA A 839 -6.69 30.37 -29.04
C ALA A 839 -5.37 31.00 -28.56
N HIS A 840 -4.49 30.17 -27.99
CA HIS A 840 -3.16 30.56 -27.51
C HIS A 840 -2.32 31.25 -28.60
N LEU A 841 -2.33 30.73 -29.84
CA LEU A 841 -1.58 31.35 -30.94
C LEU A 841 -2.05 32.78 -31.28
N TYR A 842 -3.36 33.06 -31.19
CA TYR A 842 -3.97 34.27 -31.77
C TYR A 842 -4.43 35.31 -30.76
N ASN A 843 -4.67 34.93 -29.51
CA ASN A 843 -5.24 35.80 -28.49
C ASN A 843 -4.24 36.13 -27.37
N ASP A 844 -3.25 35.25 -27.13
CA ASP A 844 -2.38 35.35 -25.96
C ASP A 844 -1.03 36.01 -26.28
N THR A 845 -0.38 36.54 -25.25
CA THR A 845 0.90 37.27 -25.34
C THR A 845 2.07 36.55 -24.67
N ASN A 846 1.83 35.40 -24.03
CA ASN A 846 2.84 34.60 -23.33
C ASN A 846 3.47 33.48 -24.18
N ILE A 847 3.27 33.50 -25.51
CA ILE A 847 3.92 32.58 -26.47
C ILE A 847 5.03 33.27 -27.29
N ASP A 848 6.11 32.53 -27.57
CA ASP A 848 7.22 32.93 -28.44
C ASP A 848 6.71 33.29 -29.84
N VAL A 849 7.02 34.51 -30.28
CA VAL A 849 6.52 35.07 -31.54
C VAL A 849 6.95 34.27 -32.77
N PHE A 850 8.12 33.62 -32.72
CA PHE A 850 8.62 32.79 -33.82
C PHE A 850 7.92 31.42 -33.88
N LEU A 851 7.71 30.77 -32.74
CA LEU A 851 6.87 29.58 -32.62
C LEU A 851 5.44 29.89 -33.09
N ALA A 852 4.83 30.95 -32.58
CA ALA A 852 3.47 31.35 -32.93
C ALA A 852 3.35 31.64 -34.44
N GLY A 853 4.27 32.42 -35.02
CA GLY A 853 4.32 32.68 -36.46
C GLY A 853 4.44 31.39 -37.28
N ARG A 854 5.32 30.46 -36.89
CA ARG A 854 5.50 29.17 -37.58
C ARG A 854 4.28 28.26 -37.45
N ARG A 855 3.59 28.27 -36.30
CA ARG A 855 2.37 27.47 -36.08
C ARG A 855 1.16 28.02 -36.83
N LYS A 856 1.02 29.34 -36.96
CA LYS A 856 -0.04 30.01 -37.72
C LYS A 856 -0.10 29.61 -39.20
N LEU A 857 1.05 29.25 -39.81
CA LEU A 857 1.12 28.72 -41.18
C LEU A 857 0.30 27.43 -41.38
N TYR A 858 0.18 26.60 -40.33
CA TYR A 858 -0.50 25.31 -40.35
C TYR A 858 -1.72 25.28 -39.42
N CYS A 859 -2.07 26.39 -38.80
CA CYS A 859 -3.21 26.53 -37.91
C CYS A 859 -3.82 27.93 -38.08
N PRO A 860 -4.66 28.14 -39.12
CA PRO A 860 -5.30 29.41 -39.41
C PRO A 860 -6.26 29.87 -38.29
N ARG A 861 -6.54 31.18 -38.26
CA ARG A 861 -7.40 31.82 -37.26
C ARG A 861 -8.86 31.36 -37.34
N THR A 862 -9.35 31.10 -38.54
CA THR A 862 -10.67 30.52 -38.79
C THR A 862 -10.61 29.00 -38.64
N SER A 863 -11.64 28.42 -38.03
CA SER A 863 -11.85 26.96 -38.03
C SER A 863 -12.14 26.45 -39.45
N GLY A 864 -11.78 25.20 -39.73
CA GLY A 864 -11.98 24.59 -41.03
C GLY A 864 -11.10 23.36 -41.26
N SER A 865 -10.65 23.16 -42.49
CA SER A 865 -9.87 21.97 -42.91
C SER A 865 -8.59 21.72 -42.10
N SER A 866 -8.01 22.76 -41.51
CA SER A 866 -6.78 22.69 -40.71
C SER A 866 -6.99 22.33 -39.23
N ASP A 867 -8.24 22.13 -38.77
CA ASP A 867 -8.58 21.80 -37.36
C ASP A 867 -7.93 20.50 -36.85
N ASN A 868 -7.54 19.61 -37.77
CA ASN A 868 -6.88 18.34 -37.47
C ASN A 868 -5.35 18.39 -37.60
N ASN A 869 -4.76 19.52 -37.99
CA ASN A 869 -3.32 19.64 -38.14
C ASN A 869 -2.64 19.46 -36.77
N LEU A 870 -1.62 18.60 -36.72
CA LEU A 870 -0.95 18.21 -35.50
C LEU A 870 0.33 19.03 -35.27
N ALA A 871 0.59 19.40 -34.02
CA ALA A 871 1.86 19.96 -33.60
C ALA A 871 2.36 19.26 -32.32
N PRO A 872 3.67 19.03 -32.18
CA PRO A 872 4.24 18.39 -31.00
C PRO A 872 4.18 19.29 -29.78
N LEU A 873 3.87 18.68 -28.63
CA LEU A 873 3.84 19.34 -27.32
C LEU A 873 5.27 19.61 -26.82
N ASP A 874 6.17 18.63 -26.93
CA ASP A 874 7.61 18.87 -26.88
C ASP A 874 8.18 19.10 -28.29
N LEU A 875 8.71 20.30 -28.53
CA LEU A 875 9.29 20.71 -29.82
C LEU A 875 10.53 19.90 -30.24
N GLN A 876 11.17 19.20 -29.30
CA GLN A 876 12.50 18.61 -29.45
C GLN A 876 12.42 17.08 -29.57
N THR A 877 11.70 16.43 -28.64
CA THR A 877 11.65 14.97 -28.49
C THR A 877 10.23 14.44 -28.23
N PRO A 878 9.23 14.70 -29.10
CA PRO A 878 7.80 14.37 -28.87
C PRO A 878 7.47 12.87 -28.80
N THR A 879 8.47 12.00 -28.81
CA THR A 879 8.34 10.54 -28.62
C THR A 879 9.39 9.98 -27.66
N ILE A 880 10.00 10.80 -26.81
CA ILE A 880 10.91 10.36 -25.74
C ILE A 880 10.48 11.07 -24.45
N PHE A 881 10.38 10.34 -23.35
CA PHE A 881 9.92 10.90 -22.08
C PHE A 881 11.08 11.53 -21.31
N VAL A 882 11.18 12.86 -21.36
CA VAL A 882 12.27 13.68 -20.79
C VAL A 882 11.73 15.00 -20.22
N ASN A 883 12.60 15.91 -19.76
CA ASN A 883 12.20 17.21 -19.21
C ASN A 883 12.19 18.37 -20.23
N ASN A 884 12.41 18.10 -21.52
CA ASN A 884 12.42 19.10 -22.60
C ASN A 884 11.10 19.90 -22.72
N TYR A 885 9.97 19.31 -22.32
CA TYR A 885 8.69 20.01 -22.16
C TYR A 885 8.83 21.27 -21.30
N TYR A 886 9.44 21.17 -20.11
CA TYR A 886 9.65 22.30 -19.20
C TYR A 886 10.65 23.32 -19.75
N GLU A 887 11.67 22.87 -20.51
CA GLU A 887 12.56 23.80 -21.23
C GLU A 887 11.81 24.64 -22.27
N ASN A 888 10.78 24.07 -22.90
CA ASN A 888 9.93 24.82 -23.82
C ASN A 888 9.11 25.87 -23.03
N LEU A 889 8.51 25.52 -21.88
CA LEU A 889 7.72 26.47 -21.06
C LEU A 889 8.54 27.70 -20.63
N VAL A 890 9.75 27.48 -20.10
CA VAL A 890 10.66 28.57 -19.68
C VAL A 890 11.06 29.49 -20.85
N ARG A 891 11.06 28.98 -22.08
CA ARG A 891 11.35 29.74 -23.31
C ARG A 891 10.10 30.32 -23.97
N LYS A 892 8.95 30.36 -23.26
CA LYS A 892 7.62 30.75 -23.79
C LYS A 892 7.16 29.89 -24.98
N LYS A 893 7.50 28.61 -24.99
CA LYS A 893 7.27 27.66 -26.08
C LYS A 893 6.31 26.53 -25.70
N GLY A 894 5.52 26.69 -24.65
CA GLY A 894 4.32 25.89 -24.42
C GLY A 894 3.39 25.98 -25.64
N LEU A 895 2.79 24.86 -26.03
CA LEU A 895 1.89 24.82 -27.18
C LEU A 895 0.43 25.08 -26.77
N LEU A 896 0.00 24.55 -25.62
CA LEU A 896 -1.30 24.81 -25.03
C LEU A 896 -1.22 26.02 -24.10
N HIS A 897 -2.31 26.78 -23.97
CA HIS A 897 -2.37 27.87 -22.99
C HIS A 897 -2.13 27.33 -21.57
N SER A 898 -2.86 26.29 -21.19
CA SER A 898 -2.72 25.60 -19.91
C SER A 898 -1.30 25.10 -19.59
N ASP A 899 -0.53 24.70 -20.61
CA ASP A 899 0.89 24.33 -20.43
C ASP A 899 1.73 25.56 -20.09
N GLN A 900 1.53 26.65 -20.83
CA GLN A 900 2.33 27.87 -20.66
C GLN A 900 2.02 28.61 -19.36
N GLU A 901 0.80 28.48 -18.83
CA GLU A 901 0.41 29.03 -17.52
C GLU A 901 1.12 28.37 -16.33
N LEU A 902 1.77 27.22 -16.51
CA LEU A 902 2.63 26.63 -15.48
C LEU A 902 3.94 27.42 -15.27
N PHE A 903 4.34 28.25 -16.24
CA PHE A 903 5.50 29.14 -16.16
C PHE A 903 5.16 30.51 -16.77
N ASN A 904 4.57 31.38 -15.97
CA ASN A 904 4.02 32.67 -16.40
C ASN A 904 4.17 33.78 -15.35
N GLY A 905 5.14 33.67 -14.44
CA GLY A 905 5.33 34.56 -13.29
C GLY A 905 4.49 34.16 -12.07
N GLY A 906 4.08 32.90 -11.98
CA GLY A 906 3.14 32.38 -10.99
C GLY A 906 3.80 31.51 -9.89
N ALA A 907 2.95 30.92 -9.04
CA ALA A 907 3.39 30.08 -7.92
C ALA A 907 4.13 28.80 -8.35
N THR A 908 3.92 28.33 -9.58
CA THR A 908 4.51 27.10 -10.13
C THR A 908 5.85 27.31 -10.84
N ASP A 909 6.26 28.56 -11.11
CA ASP A 909 7.48 28.88 -11.87
C ASP A 909 8.73 28.22 -11.27
N ALA A 910 8.86 28.24 -9.92
CA ALA A 910 9.99 27.64 -9.21
C ALA A 910 10.06 26.11 -9.37
N GLN A 911 8.91 25.43 -9.50
CA GLN A 911 8.85 23.98 -9.70
C GLN A 911 9.16 23.62 -11.15
N VAL A 912 8.64 24.36 -12.14
CA VAL A 912 9.01 24.17 -13.54
C VAL A 912 10.51 24.43 -13.74
N GLN A 913 11.08 25.45 -13.10
CA GLN A 913 12.51 25.75 -13.16
C GLN A 913 13.37 24.64 -12.52
N SER A 914 12.89 24.00 -11.43
CA SER A 914 13.60 22.86 -10.82
C SER A 914 13.61 21.65 -11.76
N TYR A 915 12.51 21.38 -12.47
CA TYR A 915 12.41 20.30 -13.46
C TYR A 915 13.26 20.54 -14.72
N VAL A 916 13.44 21.80 -15.15
CA VAL A 916 14.43 22.15 -16.18
C VAL A 916 15.84 21.78 -15.73
N THR A 917 16.21 22.13 -14.49
CA THR A 917 17.56 21.85 -13.96
C THR A 917 17.78 20.38 -13.55
N SER A 918 16.70 19.65 -13.23
CA SER A 918 16.76 18.29 -12.69
C SER A 918 15.67 17.40 -13.26
N LYS A 919 16.05 16.58 -14.24
CA LYS A 919 15.19 15.52 -14.78
C LYS A 919 14.80 14.49 -13.72
N SER A 920 15.64 14.23 -12.71
CA SER A 920 15.30 13.29 -11.63
C SER A 920 14.22 13.83 -10.71
N ALA A 921 14.25 15.13 -10.37
CA ALA A 921 13.20 15.76 -9.57
C ALA A 921 11.84 15.69 -10.30
N PHE A 922 11.82 15.96 -11.61
CA PHE A 922 10.63 15.74 -12.44
C PHE A 922 10.16 14.28 -12.38
N PHE A 923 11.07 13.31 -12.56
CA PHE A 923 10.72 11.90 -12.60
C PHE A 923 10.18 11.36 -11.25
N GLU A 924 10.75 11.79 -10.12
CA GLU A 924 10.30 11.41 -8.77
C GLU A 924 8.90 11.96 -8.46
N ASP A 925 8.65 13.22 -8.80
CA ASP A 925 7.35 13.85 -8.61
C ASP A 925 6.31 13.33 -9.62
N PHE A 926 6.71 13.00 -10.85
CA PHE A 926 5.84 12.35 -11.84
C PHE A 926 5.41 10.96 -11.38
N VAL A 927 6.33 10.14 -10.83
CA VAL A 927 5.99 8.85 -10.22
C VAL A 927 4.99 9.02 -9.08
N THR A 928 5.23 10.00 -8.20
CA THR A 928 4.34 10.31 -7.07
C THR A 928 2.94 10.70 -7.57
N GLY A 929 2.87 11.59 -8.57
CA GLY A 929 1.63 12.01 -9.21
C GLY A 929 0.90 10.86 -9.90
N MET A 930 1.60 9.98 -10.64
CA MET A 930 1.00 8.84 -11.33
C MET A 930 0.44 7.78 -10.37
N ILE A 931 1.09 7.56 -9.21
CA ILE A 931 0.56 6.67 -8.16
C ILE A 931 -0.71 7.28 -7.55
N LYS A 932 -0.67 8.55 -7.13
CA LYS A 932 -1.84 9.24 -6.58
C LYS A 932 -3.01 9.28 -7.56
N MET A 933 -2.74 9.66 -8.82
CA MET A 933 -3.74 9.70 -9.88
C MET A 933 -4.35 8.31 -10.10
N GLY A 934 -3.54 7.25 -10.12
CA GLY A 934 -4.03 5.88 -10.24
C GLY A 934 -4.87 5.38 -9.06
N ASP A 935 -4.81 6.05 -7.91
CA ASP A 935 -5.61 5.78 -6.71
C ASP A 935 -6.89 6.63 -6.63
N ILE A 936 -7.21 7.44 -7.66
CA ILE A 936 -8.48 8.21 -7.72
C ILE A 936 -9.66 7.24 -7.87
N MET A 937 -10.47 7.15 -6.82
CA MET A 937 -11.77 6.47 -6.76
C MET A 937 -11.86 5.08 -7.44
N PRO A 938 -10.90 4.15 -7.23
CA PRO A 938 -10.91 2.86 -7.91
C PRO A 938 -12.06 1.98 -7.42
N LEU A 939 -12.82 1.43 -8.37
CA LEU A 939 -13.76 0.35 -8.10
C LEU A 939 -12.99 -0.91 -7.69
N THR A 940 -13.46 -1.64 -6.67
CA THR A 940 -12.79 -2.82 -6.09
C THR A 940 -13.80 -3.84 -5.57
N GLY A 941 -13.36 -5.08 -5.32
CA GLY A 941 -14.21 -6.12 -4.73
C GLY A 941 -15.37 -6.55 -5.63
N SER A 942 -16.60 -6.29 -5.18
CA SER A 942 -17.87 -6.54 -5.90
C SER A 942 -18.46 -5.29 -6.56
N ASN A 943 -17.82 -4.12 -6.41
CA ASN A 943 -18.27 -2.89 -7.06
C ASN A 943 -17.67 -2.88 -8.47
N GLY A 944 -18.50 -3.01 -9.52
CA GLY A 944 -18.04 -3.22 -10.90
C GLY A 944 -17.77 -4.70 -11.23
N GLN A 945 -17.17 -4.95 -12.40
CA GLN A 945 -16.98 -6.29 -12.95
C GLN A 945 -15.53 -6.53 -13.44
N ILE A 946 -15.27 -7.68 -14.05
CA ILE A 946 -14.07 -7.91 -14.89
C ILE A 946 -14.59 -8.18 -16.30
N ARG A 947 -14.53 -7.18 -17.18
CA ARG A 947 -14.98 -7.33 -18.58
C ARG A 947 -14.03 -8.25 -19.33
N LYS A 948 -14.53 -9.13 -20.20
CA LYS A 948 -13.70 -9.86 -21.18
C LYS A 948 -13.31 -8.98 -22.38
N ASN A 949 -14.13 -7.99 -22.70
CA ASN A 949 -13.90 -7.03 -23.77
C ASN A 949 -14.08 -5.61 -23.20
N CYS A 950 -13.05 -4.77 -23.28
CA CYS A 950 -13.06 -3.46 -22.61
C CYS A 950 -14.11 -2.48 -23.14
N ARG A 951 -14.70 -2.76 -24.31
CA ARG A 951 -15.66 -1.87 -24.97
C ARG A 951 -17.11 -2.05 -24.53
N ARG A 952 -17.44 -3.12 -23.81
CA ARG A 952 -18.82 -3.42 -23.41
C ARG A 952 -18.89 -4.19 -22.09
N LEU A 953 -20.08 -4.19 -21.49
CA LEU A 953 -20.40 -5.07 -20.37
C LEU A 953 -20.35 -6.54 -20.83
N ASN A 954 -20.16 -7.48 -19.89
CA ASN A 954 -20.06 -8.93 -20.20
C ASN A 954 -21.35 -9.53 -20.75
#